data_AF-A0A4Y7U061-F1
#
_entry.id   AF-A0A4Y7U061-F1
#
_cell.length_a   1.000
_cell.length_b   1.000
_cell.length_c   1.000
_cell.angle_alpha   90.00
_cell.angle_beta   90.00
_cell.angle_gamma   90.00
#
_symmetry.space_group_name_H-M   'P 1'
#
loop_
_entity.id
_entity.type
_entity.pdbx_description
1 polymer ?
#
loop_
_entity_poly.entity_id
_entity_poly.type
_entity_poly.pdbx_seq_one_letter_code
_entity_poly.pdbx_strand_id
1 'polypeptide(L)'
;MDIVKATETYVNRMVSSPSGMKVLLLDSHTTPIVSLASTQSVLLAQQVYLTDRIDNKKRDKMPHMKCVCFLQNNDDSLEALEEELKEPKYGEYYLYFSNLLPKAVIERLAEVDEYEVVREVQEYFADYCPILPCLFSLNHVPSPSQHLYSSTPNAWDPSALESAVQGITAVLLSLRKKPVIRYENMSGMAKKLAGEVQHRIQAESPLFDFRLTQVPPLLLILDRRNDPVTPLLSQWTYQAMVHELLGIHNGRVDLSTVPDISKELREITLTTSTDPFFQSHYLATFGDLGQTLKDYVQKYQAKSLATNPSSINSISDMKRFVEEYPEFRKLGGNVSKHVALVGELSRLVGKDKLLEVGEIEQGLATSAGADYREAQRIIVDNAVTPRNKLRIVMLYALRYQKTQTNNIASLINLLLENGISAEDAKLVYVLLNIAGADQRQDDLFATESLLAKGRSALRGLKGVENVYMQHRPHLAQTLENVFKGRLRDTSYPFLSGQGGPNASLQRPQDVIVFMIGGATYEEARTVTLFNQDPAAVMDGPGIQPGSIRVILGGTCIHNSSSYIEMIRAAAPNFPTSVYDPPPESSSNAPALNLNLGGVNTTEDVKVKTRTGALLTLISAAIILAFTSIEFFDYRRVNVDTSIVVDRSRGEKLTVNLNITFPRVPCYLLSLDVMDISGEVQRDLSHNVLKVRLEKDGKEVPNSHTAELESELQKNSEAKKDGFCGSCYGGLEPESGCCNTCEEVRMAYVNRGWSFSNPDAIDQCRQEGWADKLREQADEGCNISGRIRVNKVIGNIHLSPGRSFQTNRQNIYELVPYLRDDGNKHDFSHIVHHLAFETDDEYDYWKAASGQKMKKKLGLEKNPMDGIEARTYKAQYMFQYFLKVVSTQFRTLDGQVVNTHQYSTTSFERDLTEGANGEAQGVHVQHGVTGLPGAFFNYEISPIQVVHSEVQQSFAHFLTSTCAIVGGVLTVASIIDGVLYAGTKVLKKSGHSTVSSGYGGSGKLM
;
A
#
# COMPACT_ATOMS: atom_id res chain seq x y z
N MET A 1 8.02 25.04 -4.43
CA MET A 1 7.06 24.98 -3.31
C MET A 1 6.22 23.75 -3.52
N ASP A 2 6.85 22.59 -3.30
CA ASP A 2 6.24 21.27 -3.40
C ASP A 2 7.03 20.39 -2.44
N ILE A 3 6.41 20.02 -1.32
CA ILE A 3 7.10 19.27 -0.25
C ILE A 3 7.15 17.77 -0.52
N VAL A 4 6.24 17.23 -1.36
CA VAL A 4 6.27 15.82 -1.76
C VAL A 4 7.48 15.60 -2.65
N LYS A 5 7.63 16.45 -3.68
CA LYS A 5 8.77 16.37 -4.60
C LYS A 5 10.12 16.66 -3.93
N ALA A 6 10.14 17.50 -2.89
CA ALA A 6 11.35 17.72 -2.08
C ALA A 6 11.78 16.44 -1.36
N THR A 7 10.86 15.79 -0.65
CA THR A 7 11.14 14.53 0.07
C THR A 7 11.43 13.38 -0.90
N GLU A 8 10.70 13.24 -2.01
CA GLU A 8 11.02 12.30 -3.11
C GLU A 8 12.47 12.48 -3.61
N THR A 9 12.92 13.72 -3.79
CA THR A 9 14.29 14.01 -4.26
C THR A 9 15.34 13.55 -3.27
N TYR A 10 15.07 13.68 -1.96
CA TYR A 10 15.94 13.20 -0.90
C TYR A 10 15.95 11.67 -0.81
N VAL A 11 14.79 11.02 -0.77
CA VAL A 11 14.69 9.55 -0.76
C VAL A 11 15.40 8.93 -1.96
N ASN A 12 15.16 9.45 -3.17
CA ASN A 12 15.84 8.97 -4.38
C ASN A 12 17.36 9.11 -4.30
N ARG A 13 17.90 10.20 -3.72
CA ARG A 13 19.35 10.38 -3.54
C ARG A 13 19.95 9.37 -2.56
N MET A 14 19.32 9.22 -1.39
CA MET A 14 19.77 8.28 -0.35
C MET A 14 19.87 6.85 -0.87
N VAL A 15 18.89 6.41 -1.69
CA VAL A 15 18.91 5.06 -2.28
C VAL A 15 19.75 4.96 -3.55
N SER A 16 20.06 6.06 -4.25
CA SER A 16 20.89 6.03 -5.47
C SER A 16 22.40 6.17 -5.23
N SER A 17 22.84 6.75 -4.10
CA SER A 17 24.27 6.90 -3.78
C SER A 17 25.00 5.54 -3.70
N PRO A 18 24.51 4.53 -2.95
CA PRO A 18 25.13 3.22 -2.93
C PRO A 18 24.72 2.40 -4.16
N SER A 19 25.70 1.86 -4.89
CA SER A 19 25.46 0.87 -5.95
C SER A 19 25.38 -0.57 -5.39
N GLY A 20 24.56 -1.42 -6.01
CA GLY A 20 24.42 -2.84 -5.62
C GLY A 20 23.20 -3.11 -4.74
N MET A 21 23.16 -4.29 -4.11
CA MET A 21 21.99 -4.73 -3.34
C MET A 21 21.90 -4.02 -1.98
N LYS A 22 20.75 -3.37 -1.72
CA LYS A 22 20.54 -2.54 -0.53
C LYS A 22 19.43 -3.05 0.39
N VAL A 23 19.62 -2.83 1.68
CA VAL A 23 18.60 -2.84 2.73
C VAL A 23 18.37 -1.39 3.17
N LEU A 24 17.11 -0.97 3.28
CA LEU A 24 16.73 0.31 3.85
C LEU A 24 16.29 0.11 5.31
N LEU A 25 17.05 0.62 6.27
CA LEU A 25 16.66 0.69 7.67
C LEU A 25 16.04 2.05 7.98
N LEU A 26 14.88 2.01 8.63
CA LEU A 26 14.13 3.18 9.08
C LEU A 26 13.85 3.06 10.59
N ASP A 27 13.30 4.10 11.19
CA ASP A 27 12.76 4.09 12.55
C ASP A 27 11.24 4.36 12.56
N SER A 28 10.67 4.59 13.74
CA SER A 28 9.25 4.89 13.92
C SER A 28 8.80 6.21 13.27
N HIS A 29 9.69 7.21 13.15
CA HIS A 29 9.40 8.56 12.66
C HIS A 29 9.58 8.65 11.14
N THR A 30 10.69 8.13 10.62
CA THR A 30 11.09 8.12 9.22
C THR A 30 10.32 7.11 8.36
N THR A 31 9.81 6.01 8.94
CA THR A 31 8.98 5.03 8.22
C THR A 31 7.76 5.68 7.55
N PRO A 32 6.90 6.46 8.26
CA PRO A 32 5.85 7.28 7.65
C PRO A 32 6.31 8.19 6.51
N ILE A 33 7.44 8.86 6.68
CA ILE A 33 7.97 9.86 5.74
C ILE A 33 8.32 9.21 4.40
N VAL A 34 9.08 8.10 4.44
CA VAL A 34 9.41 7.33 3.24
C VAL A 34 8.17 6.67 2.63
N SER A 35 7.24 6.15 3.46
CA SER A 35 6.00 5.50 2.99
C SER A 35 5.08 6.45 2.21
N LEU A 36 5.10 7.74 2.53
CA LEU A 36 4.32 8.77 1.83
C LEU A 36 5.04 9.29 0.58
N ALA A 37 6.37 9.30 0.57
CA ALA A 37 7.19 9.84 -0.52
C ALA A 37 7.53 8.81 -1.61
N SER A 38 7.60 7.51 -1.31
CA SER A 38 8.03 6.49 -2.27
C SER A 38 7.28 5.17 -2.12
N THR A 39 7.08 4.47 -3.24
CA THR A 39 6.50 3.12 -3.25
C THR A 39 7.58 2.05 -3.16
N GLN A 40 7.21 0.84 -2.72
CA GLN A 40 8.11 -0.31 -2.75
C GLN A 40 8.62 -0.62 -4.16
N SER A 41 7.81 -0.40 -5.21
CA SER A 41 8.23 -0.59 -6.61
C SER A 41 9.34 0.37 -7.03
N VAL A 42 9.30 1.62 -6.57
CA VAL A 42 10.36 2.62 -6.84
C VAL A 42 11.64 2.28 -6.06
N LEU A 43 11.52 1.87 -4.80
CA LEU A 43 12.65 1.42 -3.99
C LEU A 43 13.33 0.17 -4.60
N LEU A 44 12.54 -0.82 -5.04
CA LEU A 44 13.03 -2.03 -5.70
C LEU A 44 13.72 -1.74 -7.03
N ALA A 45 13.19 -0.80 -7.83
CA ALA A 45 13.84 -0.33 -9.06
C ALA A 45 15.21 0.32 -8.79
N GLN A 46 15.42 0.87 -7.58
CA GLN A 46 16.69 1.37 -7.08
C GLN A 46 17.52 0.32 -6.32
N GLN A 47 17.27 -0.97 -6.52
CA GLN A 47 18.00 -2.10 -5.89
C GLN A 47 17.87 -2.17 -4.35
N VAL A 48 16.85 -1.54 -3.76
CA VAL A 48 16.48 -1.74 -2.35
C VAL A 48 15.55 -2.94 -2.27
N TYR A 49 16.08 -4.09 -1.83
CA TYR A 49 15.36 -5.36 -1.81
C TYR A 49 14.62 -5.64 -0.50
N LEU A 50 15.06 -5.00 0.58
CA LEU A 50 14.48 -5.15 1.91
C LEU A 50 14.29 -3.76 2.54
N THR A 51 13.20 -3.60 3.27
CA THR A 51 12.96 -2.45 4.14
C THR A 51 12.53 -2.99 5.49
N ASP A 52 13.21 -2.56 6.55
CA ASP A 52 12.98 -3.02 7.92
C ASP A 52 13.22 -1.84 8.89
N ARG A 53 12.91 -2.02 10.17
CA ARG A 53 13.20 -1.01 11.19
C ARG A 53 14.48 -1.32 11.96
N ILE A 54 15.18 -0.28 12.38
CA ILE A 54 16.43 -0.41 13.14
C ILE A 54 16.20 -1.07 14.51
N ASP A 55 15.08 -0.76 15.18
CA ASP A 55 14.66 -1.35 16.45
C ASP A 55 14.21 -2.82 16.36
N ASN A 56 14.07 -3.37 15.15
CA ASN A 56 13.85 -4.80 14.95
C ASN A 56 15.12 -5.61 15.26
N LYS A 57 15.28 -6.02 16.52
CA LYS A 57 16.43 -6.82 16.97
C LYS A 57 16.53 -8.19 16.25
N LYS A 58 15.44 -8.70 15.64
CA LYS A 58 15.37 -10.00 14.94
C LYS A 58 15.88 -9.97 13.48
N ARG A 59 16.46 -8.86 13.00
CA ARG A 59 17.08 -8.78 11.67
C ARG A 59 18.22 -9.81 11.50
N ASP A 60 18.17 -10.61 10.42
CA ASP A 60 19.17 -11.60 10.02
C ASP A 60 20.49 -10.92 9.57
N LYS A 61 21.67 -11.51 9.86
CA LYS A 61 22.98 -10.99 9.38
C LYS A 61 23.16 -11.30 7.88
N MET A 62 23.40 -10.26 7.08
CA MET A 62 23.58 -10.31 5.62
C MET A 62 24.76 -9.42 5.15
N PRO A 63 26.03 -9.83 5.38
CA PRO A 63 27.21 -8.99 5.10
C PRO A 63 27.43 -8.63 3.63
N HIS A 64 26.76 -9.31 2.69
CA HIS A 64 26.81 -9.02 1.25
C HIS A 64 25.89 -7.87 0.81
N MET A 65 25.07 -7.35 1.72
CA MET A 65 24.17 -6.23 1.47
C MET A 65 24.78 -4.92 1.97
N LYS A 66 24.45 -3.82 1.30
CA LYS A 66 24.70 -2.46 1.80
C LYS A 66 23.50 -1.97 2.60
N CYS A 67 23.74 -1.30 3.71
CA CYS A 67 22.71 -0.72 4.56
C CYS A 67 22.57 0.78 4.27
N VAL A 68 21.36 1.21 3.94
CA VAL A 68 20.95 2.61 3.89
C VAL A 68 20.13 2.85 5.16
N CYS A 69 20.67 3.55 6.13
CA CYS A 69 19.93 3.98 7.31
C CYS A 69 19.36 5.38 7.04
N PHE A 70 18.05 5.56 7.16
CA PHE A 70 17.46 6.90 7.25
C PHE A 70 16.71 7.03 8.58
N LEU A 71 17.25 7.84 9.48
CA LEU A 71 16.89 7.87 10.91
C LEU A 71 16.66 9.31 11.41
N GLN A 72 15.86 9.45 12.45
CA GLN A 72 15.75 10.66 13.24
C GLN A 72 16.89 10.74 14.26
N ASN A 73 17.35 11.95 14.52
CA ASN A 73 18.32 12.24 15.58
C ASN A 73 17.60 12.26 16.96
N ASN A 74 17.23 11.08 17.46
CA ASN A 74 16.67 10.86 18.80
C ASN A 74 17.41 9.73 19.52
N ASP A 75 17.37 9.71 20.86
CA ASP A 75 18.15 8.76 21.66
C ASP A 75 17.81 7.29 21.34
N ASP A 76 16.53 6.94 21.20
CA ASP A 76 16.09 5.57 20.84
C ASP A 76 16.73 5.06 19.54
N SER A 77 16.82 5.92 18.53
CA SER A 77 17.34 5.55 17.19
C SER A 77 18.86 5.56 17.15
N LEU A 78 19.51 6.43 17.94
CA LEU A 78 20.96 6.44 18.13
C LEU A 78 21.42 5.21 18.93
N GLU A 79 20.74 4.84 20.01
CA GLU A 79 21.03 3.61 20.77
C GLU A 79 20.85 2.36 19.90
N ALA A 80 19.78 2.28 19.12
CA ALA A 80 19.58 1.18 18.17
C ALA A 80 20.64 1.13 17.06
N LEU A 81 21.15 2.29 16.62
CA LEU A 81 22.26 2.36 15.67
C LEU A 81 23.60 1.97 16.31
N GLU A 82 23.83 2.31 17.57
CA GLU A 82 25.03 1.90 18.31
C GLU A 82 25.05 0.39 18.60
N GLU A 83 23.91 -0.21 18.94
CA GLU A 83 23.79 -1.67 19.00
C GLU A 83 24.07 -2.32 17.64
N GLU A 84 23.61 -1.70 16.55
CA GLU A 84 23.84 -2.19 15.18
C GLU A 84 25.32 -2.07 14.74
N LEU A 85 26.00 -0.98 15.05
CA LEU A 85 27.41 -0.76 14.68
C LEU A 85 28.39 -1.58 15.54
N LYS A 86 28.03 -1.94 16.78
CA LYS A 86 28.79 -2.88 17.63
C LYS A 86 28.78 -4.31 17.09
N GLU A 87 27.69 -4.70 16.43
CA GLU A 87 27.54 -6.03 15.82
C GLU A 87 26.97 -5.94 14.39
N PRO A 88 27.75 -5.41 13.43
CA PRO A 88 27.25 -5.06 12.11
C PRO A 88 26.65 -6.28 11.40
N LYS A 89 25.40 -6.12 10.97
CA LYS A 89 24.64 -7.13 10.24
C LYS A 89 24.86 -7.04 8.73
N TYR A 90 25.32 -5.90 8.23
CA TYR A 90 25.54 -5.60 6.80
C TYR A 90 27.01 -5.23 6.55
N GLY A 91 27.45 -5.22 5.28
CA GLY A 91 28.87 -5.04 4.95
C GLY A 91 29.34 -3.58 4.85
N GLU A 92 28.41 -2.65 4.60
CA GLU A 92 28.65 -1.21 4.51
C GLU A 92 27.43 -0.46 5.01
N TYR A 93 27.61 0.68 5.69
CA TYR A 93 26.54 1.52 6.21
C TYR A 93 26.62 2.94 5.63
N TYR A 94 25.48 3.43 5.16
CA TYR A 94 25.27 4.77 4.64
C TYR A 94 24.24 5.42 5.56
N LEU A 95 24.70 6.33 6.43
CA LEU A 95 23.93 6.90 7.51
C LEU A 95 23.35 8.25 7.09
N TYR A 96 22.02 8.32 7.02
CA TYR A 96 21.28 9.52 6.66
C TYR A 96 20.39 9.94 7.83
N PHE A 97 20.51 11.20 8.25
CA PHE A 97 19.72 11.73 9.36
C PHE A 97 18.66 12.72 8.86
N SER A 98 17.45 12.68 9.43
CA SER A 98 16.32 13.53 9.03
C SER A 98 16.52 15.02 9.34
N ASN A 99 17.43 15.33 10.28
CA ASN A 99 17.72 16.68 10.74
C ASN A 99 19.21 16.84 11.12
N LEU A 100 19.57 18.01 11.65
CA LEU A 100 20.92 18.35 12.11
C LEU A 100 21.48 17.35 13.12
N LEU A 101 22.74 16.96 12.95
CA LEU A 101 23.45 15.99 13.78
C LEU A 101 24.58 16.68 14.58
N PRO A 102 24.47 16.82 15.91
CA PRO A 102 25.51 17.42 16.74
C PRO A 102 26.84 16.67 16.63
N LYS A 103 27.96 17.41 16.62
CA LYS A 103 29.31 16.84 16.51
C LYS A 103 29.60 15.77 17.58
N ALA A 104 29.08 15.93 18.80
CA ALA A 104 29.23 14.93 19.86
C ALA A 104 28.56 13.58 19.53
N VAL A 105 27.47 13.58 18.76
CA VAL A 105 26.82 12.34 18.29
C VAL A 105 27.65 11.69 17.19
N ILE A 106 28.25 12.48 16.29
CA ILE A 106 29.18 11.97 15.26
C ILE A 106 30.40 11.31 15.92
N GLU A 107 30.98 11.94 16.95
CA GLU A 107 32.09 11.39 17.73
C GLU A 107 31.69 10.10 18.47
N ARG A 108 30.51 10.06 19.09
CA ARG A 108 29.94 8.87 19.75
C ARG A 108 29.73 7.70 18.78
N LEU A 109 29.19 7.96 17.59
CA LEU A 109 29.01 6.91 16.57
C LEU A 109 30.35 6.43 15.98
N ALA A 110 31.33 7.32 15.82
CA ALA A 110 32.66 6.98 15.31
C ALA A 110 33.49 6.17 16.32
N GLU A 111 33.32 6.37 17.63
CA GLU A 111 33.93 5.52 18.67
C GLU A 111 33.37 4.08 18.65
N VAL A 112 32.15 3.91 18.15
CA VAL A 112 31.43 2.62 18.17
C VAL A 112 31.64 1.79 16.89
N ASP A 113 32.01 2.40 15.76
CA ASP A 113 32.29 1.69 14.49
C ASP A 113 33.68 1.03 14.48
N GLU A 114 33.92 0.09 15.40
CA GLU A 114 35.19 -0.67 15.50
C GLU A 114 35.51 -1.48 14.23
N TYR A 115 34.53 -1.72 13.36
CA TYR A 115 34.65 -2.48 12.12
C TYR A 115 34.86 -1.61 10.87
N GLU A 116 34.88 -0.28 11.01
CA GLU A 116 35.01 0.70 9.93
C GLU A 116 34.01 0.44 8.78
N VAL A 117 32.77 0.11 9.10
CA VAL A 117 31.73 -0.24 8.11
C VAL A 117 30.95 0.98 7.61
N VAL A 118 30.98 2.11 8.32
CA VAL A 118 30.35 3.36 7.87
C VAL A 118 31.13 3.95 6.69
N ARG A 119 30.42 4.25 5.60
CA ARG A 119 30.98 4.80 4.35
C ARG A 119 30.59 6.24 4.09
N GLU A 120 29.41 6.65 4.55
CA GLU A 120 28.83 7.96 4.27
C GLU A 120 27.97 8.38 5.47
N VAL A 121 28.08 9.65 5.89
CA VAL A 121 27.20 10.28 6.89
C VAL A 121 26.69 11.59 6.29
N GLN A 122 25.37 11.75 6.16
CA GLN A 122 24.76 12.95 5.57
C GLN A 122 23.45 13.34 6.26
N GLU A 123 23.15 14.64 6.24
CA GLU A 123 21.90 15.22 6.73
C GLU A 123 20.93 15.43 5.55
N TYR A 124 19.79 14.76 5.59
CA TYR A 124 18.70 14.90 4.63
C TYR A 124 17.46 15.43 5.33
N PHE A 125 17.23 16.75 5.18
CA PHE A 125 16.19 17.54 5.85
C PHE A 125 14.74 17.18 5.45
N ALA A 126 14.35 15.94 5.72
CA ALA A 126 13.04 15.33 5.48
C ALA A 126 12.42 14.90 6.83
N ASP A 127 12.29 15.84 7.76
CA ASP A 127 11.79 15.63 9.13
C ASP A 127 10.29 15.95 9.26
N TYR A 128 9.51 15.55 8.25
CA TYR A 128 8.07 15.81 8.15
C TYR A 128 7.40 14.85 7.16
N CYS A 129 6.15 14.48 7.44
CA CYS A 129 5.32 13.65 6.56
C CYS A 129 4.74 14.46 5.39
N PRO A 130 5.05 14.14 4.13
CA PRO A 130 4.53 14.85 2.96
C PRO A 130 3.18 14.28 2.50
N ILE A 131 2.07 14.96 2.79
CA ILE A 131 0.71 14.43 2.54
C ILE A 131 0.16 14.85 1.18
N LEU A 132 0.32 16.14 0.82
CA LEU A 132 0.01 16.71 -0.49
C LEU A 132 1.13 17.68 -0.88
N PRO A 133 1.29 18.06 -2.16
CA PRO A 133 2.30 19.04 -2.59
C PRO A 133 2.31 20.35 -1.77
N CYS A 134 1.17 20.74 -1.21
CA CYS A 134 0.99 21.89 -0.32
C CYS A 134 0.52 21.56 1.11
N LEU A 135 0.62 20.30 1.56
CA LEU A 135 0.26 19.88 2.94
C LEU A 135 1.30 18.94 3.55
N PHE A 136 1.94 19.36 4.64
CA PHE A 136 2.80 18.50 5.47
C PHE A 136 2.27 18.37 6.91
N SER A 137 2.79 17.38 7.63
CA SER A 137 2.50 17.13 9.04
C SER A 137 3.79 16.74 9.76
N LEU A 138 3.99 17.18 11.00
CA LEU A 138 5.10 16.69 11.83
C LEU A 138 4.78 15.34 12.52
N ASN A 139 3.58 14.81 12.30
CA ASN A 139 3.07 13.55 12.85
C ASN A 139 3.09 13.49 14.41
N HIS A 140 3.18 14.63 15.08
CA HIS A 140 3.04 14.77 16.52
C HIS A 140 1.54 14.91 16.85
N VAL A 141 0.85 13.77 16.98
CA VAL A 141 -0.55 13.69 17.41
C VAL A 141 -0.59 13.71 18.94
N PRO A 142 -1.12 14.77 19.58
CA PRO A 142 -1.05 14.88 21.03
C PRO A 142 -1.81 13.75 21.74
N SER A 143 -1.19 13.18 22.76
CA SER A 143 -1.71 12.06 23.54
C SER A 143 -1.19 12.12 24.99
N PRO A 144 -1.71 11.30 25.93
CA PRO A 144 -1.23 11.31 27.32
C PRO A 144 0.26 10.95 27.51
N SER A 145 0.94 10.43 26.48
CA SER A 145 2.39 10.20 26.47
C SER A 145 3.18 11.19 25.60
N GLN A 146 2.50 12.04 24.82
CA GLN A 146 3.08 13.05 23.94
C GLN A 146 2.28 14.34 24.05
N HIS A 147 2.61 15.17 25.04
CA HIS A 147 1.90 16.41 25.29
C HIS A 147 2.36 17.53 24.35
N LEU A 148 1.41 18.30 23.80
CA LEU A 148 1.69 19.54 23.08
C LEU A 148 1.89 20.72 24.04
N TYR A 149 1.06 20.77 25.08
CA TYR A 149 1.03 21.83 26.09
C TYR A 149 1.74 21.36 27.36
N SER A 150 2.41 22.28 28.04
CA SER A 150 2.86 22.09 29.42
C SER A 150 1.71 22.34 30.39
N SER A 151 1.99 22.78 31.62
CA SER A 151 0.99 23.05 32.66
C SER A 151 0.03 24.22 32.40
N THR A 152 0.14 24.89 31.24
CA THR A 152 -0.79 25.97 30.85
C THR A 152 -1.09 25.92 29.34
N PRO A 153 -2.30 26.37 28.90
CA PRO A 153 -2.67 26.36 27.48
C PRO A 153 -1.83 27.25 26.55
N ASN A 154 -0.94 28.08 27.09
CA ASN A 154 -0.10 29.02 26.34
C ASN A 154 1.41 28.75 26.49
N ALA A 155 1.77 27.57 27.03
CA ALA A 155 3.15 27.12 27.17
C ALA A 155 3.35 25.77 26.45
N TRP A 156 4.40 25.69 25.66
CA TRP A 156 4.84 24.45 25.03
C TRP A 156 5.32 23.41 26.05
N ASP A 157 5.05 22.14 25.77
CA ASP A 157 5.95 21.09 26.23
C ASP A 157 7.34 21.24 25.55
N PRO A 158 8.46 21.11 26.28
CA PRO A 158 9.80 21.29 25.71
C PRO A 158 10.12 20.36 24.53
N SER A 159 9.68 19.10 24.57
CA SER A 159 9.94 18.11 23.51
C SER A 159 9.13 18.41 22.25
N ALA A 160 7.87 18.83 22.41
CA ALA A 160 7.01 19.25 21.31
C ALA A 160 7.53 20.53 20.64
N LEU A 161 8.08 21.47 21.42
CA LEU A 161 8.70 22.70 20.88
C LEU A 161 9.92 22.38 20.02
N GLU A 162 10.88 21.59 20.53
CA GLU A 162 12.08 21.24 19.78
C GLU A 162 11.71 20.44 18.51
N SER A 163 10.77 19.49 18.60
CA SER A 163 10.23 18.77 17.44
C SER A 163 9.62 19.72 16.38
N ALA A 164 8.91 20.77 16.83
CA ALA A 164 8.34 21.76 15.92
C ALA A 164 9.41 22.66 15.27
N VAL A 165 10.45 23.05 16.02
CA VAL A 165 11.59 23.81 15.50
C VAL A 165 12.35 22.98 14.46
N GLN A 166 12.64 21.71 14.78
CA GLN A 166 13.30 20.76 13.90
C GLN A 166 12.53 20.55 12.59
N GLY A 167 11.25 20.19 12.68
CA GLY A 167 10.40 19.96 11.51
C GLY A 167 10.22 21.18 10.61
N ILE A 168 10.01 22.38 11.18
CA ILE A 168 9.93 23.62 10.39
C ILE A 168 11.29 23.93 9.73
N THR A 169 12.39 23.79 10.46
CA THR A 169 13.75 23.99 9.92
C THR A 169 13.99 23.05 8.73
N ALA A 170 13.57 21.79 8.84
CA ALA A 170 13.68 20.82 7.75
C ALA A 170 12.85 21.23 6.51
N VAL A 171 11.60 21.68 6.68
CA VAL A 171 10.77 22.21 5.57
C VAL A 171 11.41 23.42 4.90
N LEU A 172 12.02 24.32 5.67
CA LEU A 172 12.69 25.50 5.11
C LEU A 172 13.94 25.13 4.30
N LEU A 173 14.72 24.16 4.78
CA LEU A 173 15.93 23.67 4.10
C LEU A 173 15.57 22.85 2.84
N SER A 174 14.58 21.96 2.90
CA SER A 174 14.13 21.15 1.77
C SER A 174 13.58 22.00 0.61
N LEU A 175 12.86 23.07 0.93
CA LEU A 175 12.34 24.04 -0.04
C LEU A 175 13.34 25.12 -0.44
N ARG A 176 14.50 25.19 0.23
CA ARG A 176 15.54 26.23 0.11
C ARG A 176 14.97 27.64 0.27
N LYS A 177 14.34 27.90 1.42
CA LYS A 177 13.67 29.16 1.77
C LYS A 177 14.21 29.72 3.08
N LYS A 178 14.63 30.99 3.04
CA LYS A 178 14.96 31.79 4.23
C LYS A 178 13.84 32.83 4.45
N PRO A 179 12.89 32.56 5.36
CA PRO A 179 11.69 33.37 5.47
C PRO A 179 11.87 34.60 6.35
N VAL A 180 10.97 35.57 6.16
CA VAL A 180 10.58 36.52 7.19
C VAL A 180 9.43 35.90 7.99
N ILE A 181 9.45 36.02 9.32
CA ILE A 181 8.51 35.34 10.22
C ILE A 181 7.47 36.32 10.77
N ARG A 182 6.19 35.96 10.65
CA ARG A 182 5.04 36.56 11.37
C ARG A 182 4.35 35.49 12.20
N TYR A 183 3.75 35.89 13.32
CA TYR A 183 3.07 34.98 14.24
C TYR A 183 1.82 35.62 14.85
N GLU A 184 0.85 34.82 15.33
CA GLU A 184 -0.33 35.32 16.04
C GLU A 184 0.01 35.89 17.42
N ASN A 185 -0.32 37.16 17.65
CA ASN A 185 0.12 37.89 18.84
C ASN A 185 -0.52 37.38 20.15
N MET A 186 -1.72 36.78 20.08
CA MET A 186 -2.34 36.15 21.26
C MET A 186 -1.58 34.88 21.73
N SER A 187 -0.82 34.24 20.85
CA SER A 187 -0.16 32.97 21.15
C SER A 187 1.29 33.19 21.61
N GLY A 188 1.52 32.99 22.90
CA GLY A 188 2.86 32.89 23.48
C GLY A 188 3.63 31.70 22.89
N MET A 189 2.92 30.63 22.55
CA MET A 189 3.48 29.46 21.84
C MET A 189 3.97 29.83 20.44
N ALA A 190 3.19 30.58 19.66
CA ALA A 190 3.59 31.03 18.32
C ALA A 190 4.79 31.99 18.38
N LYS A 191 4.80 32.91 19.34
CA LYS A 191 5.94 33.82 19.58
C LYS A 191 7.21 33.06 19.97
N LYS A 192 7.12 32.07 20.85
CA LYS A 192 8.27 31.24 21.27
C LYS A 192 8.81 30.43 20.10
N LEU A 193 7.94 29.75 19.35
CA LEU A 193 8.33 28.98 18.17
C LEU A 193 8.98 29.86 17.09
N ALA A 194 8.43 31.05 16.82
CA ALA A 194 9.02 32.03 15.91
C ALA A 194 10.45 32.41 16.33
N GLY A 195 10.65 32.67 17.63
CA GLY A 195 11.96 32.99 18.21
C GLY A 195 12.99 31.86 18.04
N GLU A 196 12.62 30.62 18.37
CA GLU A 196 13.53 29.48 18.28
C GLU A 196 13.86 29.09 16.83
N VAL A 197 12.89 29.12 15.92
CA VAL A 197 13.14 28.91 14.47
C VAL A 197 14.09 29.98 13.95
N GLN A 198 13.90 31.25 14.33
CA GLN A 198 14.81 32.32 13.94
C GLN A 198 16.22 32.15 14.51
N HIS A 199 16.33 31.72 15.77
CA HIS A 199 17.60 31.43 16.41
C HIS A 199 18.34 30.30 15.67
N ARG A 200 17.63 29.22 15.27
CA ARG A 200 18.20 28.12 14.46
C ARG A 200 18.69 28.60 13.09
N ILE A 201 17.92 29.44 12.38
CA ILE A 201 18.33 30.05 11.09
C ILE A 201 19.58 30.93 11.25
N GLN A 202 19.76 31.59 12.40
CA GLN A 202 20.93 32.43 12.69
C GLN A 202 22.17 31.60 13.07
N ALA A 203 22.00 30.59 13.92
CA ALA A 203 23.06 29.66 14.28
C ALA A 203 23.61 28.93 13.04
N GLU A 204 22.70 28.37 12.24
CA GLU A 204 23.03 27.61 11.02
C GLU A 204 23.03 28.47 9.75
N SER A 205 23.44 29.74 9.86
CA SER A 205 23.38 30.68 8.72
C SER A 205 24.06 30.18 7.42
N PRO A 206 25.13 29.35 7.42
CA PRO A 206 25.67 28.77 6.19
C PRO A 206 24.70 27.85 5.44
N LEU A 207 23.88 27.06 6.15
CA LEU A 207 22.86 26.19 5.52
C LEU A 207 21.72 27.00 4.89
N PHE A 208 21.53 28.24 5.34
CA PHE A 208 20.53 29.19 4.83
C PHE A 208 21.11 30.23 3.85
N ASP A 209 22.31 30.04 3.30
CA ASP A 209 22.88 30.92 2.27
C ASP A 209 22.29 30.61 0.88
N PHE A 210 21.01 30.96 0.72
CA PHE A 210 20.26 30.81 -0.52
C PHE A 210 20.28 32.08 -1.35
N ARG A 211 20.16 31.94 -2.68
CA ARG A 211 19.97 33.08 -3.59
C ARG A 211 18.75 33.91 -3.14
N LEU A 212 18.99 35.17 -2.80
CA LEU A 212 17.95 36.11 -2.36
C LEU A 212 16.88 36.29 -3.45
N THR A 213 15.62 36.22 -3.04
CA THR A 213 14.45 36.53 -3.86
C THR A 213 14.09 38.01 -3.76
N GLN A 214 13.47 38.59 -4.80
CA GLN A 214 13.07 40.01 -4.81
C GLN A 214 12.09 40.37 -3.66
N VAL A 215 11.22 39.42 -3.31
CA VAL A 215 10.38 39.47 -2.10
C VAL A 215 10.75 38.24 -1.27
N PRO A 216 11.04 38.36 0.03
CA PRO A 216 11.34 37.22 0.88
C PRO A 216 10.10 36.32 1.04
N PRO A 217 10.27 34.99 1.19
CA PRO A 217 9.17 34.11 1.56
C PRO A 217 8.66 34.47 2.97
N LEU A 218 7.37 34.26 3.22
CA LEU A 218 6.74 34.47 4.53
C LEU A 218 6.55 33.13 5.25
N LEU A 219 7.03 33.01 6.48
CA LEU A 219 6.58 31.99 7.43
C LEU A 219 5.53 32.63 8.34
N LEU A 220 4.32 32.07 8.35
CA LEU A 220 3.19 32.51 9.17
C LEU A 220 2.85 31.42 10.19
N ILE A 221 3.08 31.70 11.47
CA ILE A 221 2.82 30.76 12.57
C ILE A 221 1.47 31.12 13.23
N LEU A 222 0.55 30.17 13.19
CA LEU A 222 -0.83 30.27 13.67
C LEU A 222 -1.06 29.28 14.82
N ASP A 223 -2.07 29.54 15.64
CA ASP A 223 -2.45 28.72 16.79
C ASP A 223 -3.91 28.24 16.65
N ARG A 224 -4.13 26.93 16.78
CA ARG A 224 -5.46 26.31 16.67
C ARG A 224 -6.47 26.90 17.66
N ARG A 225 -6.04 27.51 18.77
CA ARG A 225 -6.94 28.19 19.71
C ARG A 225 -7.63 29.42 19.09
N ASN A 226 -7.10 30.03 18.02
CA ASN A 226 -7.76 31.15 17.33
C ASN A 226 -8.93 30.68 16.44
N ASP A 227 -8.92 29.44 15.95
CA ASP A 227 -10.02 28.81 15.19
C ASP A 227 -10.32 27.37 15.69
N PRO A 228 -11.05 27.24 16.81
CA PRO A 228 -11.52 25.96 17.33
C PRO A 228 -12.74 25.41 16.59
N VAL A 229 -13.33 26.17 15.64
CA VAL A 229 -14.58 25.77 14.96
C VAL A 229 -14.27 24.81 13.81
N THR A 230 -13.35 25.17 12.92
CA THR A 230 -12.96 24.35 11.76
C THR A 230 -12.74 22.85 12.09
N PRO A 231 -11.95 22.44 13.11
CA PRO A 231 -11.75 21.02 13.42
C PRO A 231 -12.99 20.31 13.98
N LEU A 232 -14.01 21.03 14.48
CA LEU A 232 -15.21 20.44 15.07
C LEU A 232 -16.31 20.16 14.03
N LEU A 233 -16.22 20.67 12.80
CA LEU A 233 -17.27 20.56 11.77
C LEU A 233 -17.20 19.27 10.95
N SER A 234 -18.37 18.72 10.63
CA SER A 234 -18.50 17.53 9.79
C SER A 234 -18.12 17.87 8.34
N GLN A 235 -17.29 17.02 7.75
CA GLN A 235 -16.63 17.28 6.48
C GLN A 235 -17.34 16.58 5.31
N TRP A 236 -17.58 17.32 4.22
CA TRP A 236 -18.39 16.86 3.07
C TRP A 236 -17.62 16.79 1.74
N THR A 237 -16.30 16.85 1.80
CA THR A 237 -15.40 16.68 0.64
C THR A 237 -14.58 15.42 0.79
N TYR A 238 -14.27 14.72 -0.31
CA TYR A 238 -13.92 13.29 -0.25
C TYR A 238 -12.78 12.96 0.73
N GLN A 239 -11.62 13.63 0.64
CA GLN A 239 -10.49 13.40 1.55
C GLN A 239 -10.82 13.73 3.01
N ALA A 240 -11.45 14.88 3.25
CA ALA A 240 -11.77 15.35 4.59
C ALA A 240 -12.83 14.46 5.27
N MET A 241 -13.82 14.00 4.50
CA MET A 241 -14.89 13.10 4.96
C MET A 241 -14.36 11.70 5.31
N VAL A 242 -13.45 11.14 4.51
CA VAL A 242 -12.76 9.88 4.87
C VAL A 242 -11.98 10.05 6.17
N HIS A 243 -11.24 11.15 6.34
CA HIS A 243 -10.50 11.40 7.58
C HIS A 243 -11.42 11.61 8.80
N GLU A 244 -12.58 12.25 8.63
CA GLU A 244 -13.54 12.54 9.71
C GLU A 244 -14.30 11.29 10.21
N LEU A 245 -14.60 10.34 9.31
CA LEU A 245 -15.43 9.17 9.60
C LEU A 245 -14.64 7.85 9.75
N LEU A 246 -13.54 7.68 9.01
CA LEU A 246 -12.75 6.44 8.98
C LEU A 246 -11.30 6.64 9.44
N GLY A 247 -10.82 7.88 9.44
CA GLY A 247 -9.42 8.19 9.69
C GLY A 247 -8.54 8.03 8.44
N ILE A 248 -7.46 8.79 8.38
CA ILE A 248 -6.38 8.60 7.40
C ILE A 248 -5.08 8.71 8.19
N HIS A 249 -4.36 7.60 8.30
CA HIS A 249 -3.11 7.50 9.05
C HIS A 249 -2.00 7.12 8.09
N ASN A 250 -1.05 8.05 7.86
CA ASN A 250 0.10 7.86 6.97
C ASN A 250 -0.29 7.33 5.57
N GLY A 251 -1.34 7.92 4.98
CA GLY A 251 -1.84 7.55 3.65
C GLY A 251 -2.67 6.25 3.60
N ARG A 252 -3.06 5.70 4.76
CA ARG A 252 -3.85 4.47 4.87
C ARG A 252 -5.16 4.67 5.61
N VAL A 253 -6.13 3.82 5.31
CA VAL A 253 -7.45 3.74 5.97
C VAL A 253 -7.68 2.30 6.41
N ASP A 254 -8.09 2.11 7.67
CA ASP A 254 -8.51 0.82 8.20
C ASP A 254 -10.03 0.67 8.02
N LEU A 255 -10.43 -0.39 7.31
CA LEU A 255 -11.81 -0.80 7.09
C LEU A 255 -12.13 -2.11 7.82
N SER A 256 -11.28 -2.60 8.72
CA SER A 256 -11.48 -3.86 9.48
C SER A 256 -12.78 -3.91 10.29
N THR A 257 -13.33 -2.74 10.66
CA THR A 257 -14.59 -2.57 11.39
C THR A 257 -15.83 -2.50 10.48
N VAL A 258 -15.64 -2.46 9.15
CA VAL A 258 -16.72 -2.35 8.16
C VAL A 258 -17.42 -3.70 7.97
N PRO A 259 -18.77 -3.75 8.02
CA PRO A 259 -19.51 -5.00 7.79
C PRO A 259 -19.23 -5.62 6.42
N ASP A 260 -19.04 -6.93 6.41
CA ASP A 260 -18.86 -7.77 5.22
C ASP A 260 -17.67 -7.38 4.31
N ILE A 261 -16.67 -6.68 4.86
CA ILE A 261 -15.46 -6.28 4.10
C ILE A 261 -14.60 -7.49 3.70
N SER A 262 -14.10 -7.51 2.47
CA SER A 262 -13.18 -8.56 2.03
C SER A 262 -11.81 -8.40 2.69
N LYS A 263 -11.09 -9.52 2.89
CA LYS A 263 -9.77 -9.53 3.56
C LYS A 263 -8.75 -8.60 2.87
N GLU A 264 -8.84 -8.46 1.55
CA GLU A 264 -7.97 -7.63 0.71
C GLU A 264 -8.24 -6.12 0.81
N LEU A 265 -9.40 -5.71 1.35
CA LEU A 265 -9.81 -4.32 1.53
C LEU A 265 -9.80 -3.87 2.99
N ARG A 266 -9.29 -4.69 3.92
CA ARG A 266 -9.21 -4.36 5.35
C ARG A 266 -8.30 -3.16 5.63
N GLU A 267 -7.19 -3.05 4.94
CA GLU A 267 -6.31 -1.89 4.98
C GLU A 267 -6.12 -1.43 3.53
N ILE A 268 -6.36 -0.14 3.26
CA ILE A 268 -6.27 0.41 1.90
C ILE A 268 -5.41 1.68 1.87
N THR A 269 -4.72 1.89 0.76
CA THR A 269 -3.90 3.09 0.51
C THR A 269 -4.69 4.16 -0.25
N LEU A 270 -4.57 5.41 0.23
CA LEU A 270 -5.30 6.56 -0.28
C LEU A 270 -4.35 7.78 -0.39
N THR A 271 -3.59 7.81 -1.48
CA THR A 271 -2.53 8.79 -1.77
C THR A 271 -2.67 9.33 -3.19
N THR A 272 -2.51 10.64 -3.39
CA THR A 272 -2.74 11.29 -4.69
C THR A 272 -1.66 11.01 -5.75
N SER A 273 -0.52 10.44 -5.36
CA SER A 273 0.60 10.11 -6.26
C SER A 273 0.41 8.77 -6.98
N THR A 274 -0.28 7.79 -6.37
CA THR A 274 -0.44 6.43 -6.91
C THR A 274 -1.88 6.11 -7.33
N ASP A 275 -2.84 7.00 -7.05
CA ASP A 275 -4.26 6.78 -7.31
C ASP A 275 -4.87 7.91 -8.18
N PRO A 276 -5.01 7.68 -9.50
CA PRO A 276 -5.55 8.69 -10.42
C PRO A 276 -7.01 9.08 -10.14
N PHE A 277 -7.82 8.18 -9.58
CA PHE A 277 -9.21 8.49 -9.25
C PHE A 277 -9.27 9.41 -8.03
N PHE A 278 -8.51 9.09 -6.98
CA PHE A 278 -8.41 9.96 -5.81
C PHE A 278 -7.78 11.31 -6.17
N GLN A 279 -6.67 11.32 -6.93
CA GLN A 279 -6.01 12.54 -7.40
C GLN A 279 -6.96 13.51 -8.12
N SER A 280 -7.92 12.98 -8.88
CA SER A 280 -8.90 13.77 -9.64
C SER A 280 -10.08 14.28 -8.78
N HIS A 281 -10.40 13.61 -7.67
CA HIS A 281 -11.67 13.81 -6.95
C HIS A 281 -11.55 13.98 -5.42
N TYR A 282 -10.35 14.03 -4.85
CA TYR A 282 -10.14 14.18 -3.39
C TYR A 282 -10.78 15.47 -2.80
N LEU A 283 -10.94 16.51 -3.62
CA LEU A 283 -11.62 17.77 -3.27
C LEU A 283 -13.12 17.81 -3.63
N ALA A 284 -13.63 16.80 -4.33
CA ALA A 284 -15.01 16.75 -4.79
C ALA A 284 -15.99 16.65 -3.61
N THR A 285 -17.20 17.19 -3.79
CA THR A 285 -18.25 17.09 -2.77
C THR A 285 -18.81 15.67 -2.74
N PHE A 286 -19.37 15.25 -1.60
CA PHE A 286 -19.98 13.93 -1.46
C PHE A 286 -21.12 13.69 -2.49
N GLY A 287 -21.85 14.74 -2.89
CA GLY A 287 -22.87 14.66 -3.93
C GLY A 287 -22.28 14.38 -5.33
N ASP A 288 -21.27 15.15 -5.73
CA ASP A 288 -20.60 14.98 -7.03
C ASP A 288 -19.87 13.62 -7.12
N LEU A 289 -19.29 13.18 -5.99
CA LEU A 289 -18.56 11.93 -5.88
C LEU A 289 -19.43 10.71 -6.19
N GLY A 290 -20.70 10.71 -5.77
CA GLY A 290 -21.64 9.62 -6.04
C GLY A 290 -21.88 9.41 -7.54
N GLN A 291 -22.10 10.50 -8.29
CA GLN A 291 -22.27 10.45 -9.74
C GLN A 291 -20.94 10.11 -10.45
N THR A 292 -19.83 10.70 -10.00
CA THR A 292 -18.50 10.43 -10.57
C THR A 292 -18.09 8.96 -10.42
N LEU A 293 -18.40 8.35 -9.27
CA LEU A 293 -18.16 6.93 -9.02
C LEU A 293 -19.03 6.04 -9.90
N LYS A 294 -20.32 6.40 -10.11
CA LYS A 294 -21.21 5.72 -11.07
C LYS A 294 -20.63 5.72 -12.47
N ASP A 295 -20.17 6.87 -12.96
CA ASP A 295 -19.51 6.99 -14.26
C ASP A 295 -18.21 6.16 -14.34
N TYR A 296 -17.45 6.07 -13.25
CA TYR A 296 -16.21 5.29 -13.18
C TYR A 296 -16.48 3.78 -13.25
N VAL A 297 -17.48 3.28 -12.51
CA VAL A 297 -17.93 1.88 -12.58
C VAL A 297 -18.47 1.54 -13.97
N GLN A 298 -19.30 2.40 -14.58
CA GLN A 298 -19.83 2.19 -15.93
C GLN A 298 -18.73 2.17 -17.01
N LYS A 299 -17.77 3.11 -16.96
CA LYS A 299 -16.60 3.13 -17.86
C LYS A 299 -15.75 1.87 -17.74
N TYR A 300 -15.69 1.27 -16.55
CA TYR A 300 -14.97 0.04 -16.34
C TYR A 300 -15.77 -1.20 -16.80
N GLN A 301 -17.07 -1.26 -16.50
CA GLN A 301 -17.98 -2.31 -16.97
C GLN A 301 -17.94 -2.45 -18.49
N ALA A 302 -17.97 -1.32 -19.22
CA ALA A 302 -17.87 -1.28 -20.68
C ALA A 302 -16.54 -1.83 -21.24
N LYS A 303 -15.44 -1.79 -20.46
CA LYS A 303 -14.13 -2.34 -20.85
C LYS A 303 -13.99 -3.83 -20.53
N SER A 304 -14.74 -4.35 -19.56
CA SER A 304 -14.54 -5.69 -18.99
C SER A 304 -15.24 -6.82 -19.76
N LEU A 305 -15.82 -6.54 -20.94
CA LEU A 305 -16.60 -7.50 -21.76
C LEU A 305 -17.73 -8.23 -21.01
N ALA A 306 -18.17 -7.72 -19.85
CA ALA A 306 -19.16 -8.37 -19.00
C ALA A 306 -20.54 -8.39 -19.68
N THR A 307 -20.93 -9.56 -20.18
CA THR A 307 -22.18 -9.84 -20.89
C THR A 307 -23.38 -9.84 -19.94
N ASN A 308 -23.79 -8.66 -19.47
CA ASN A 308 -25.18 -8.24 -19.20
C ASN A 308 -25.19 -6.86 -18.50
N PRO A 309 -25.83 -5.82 -19.07
CA PRO A 309 -25.98 -4.54 -18.40
C PRO A 309 -27.10 -4.58 -17.36
N SER A 310 -26.78 -4.98 -16.13
CA SER A 310 -27.63 -4.62 -14.99
C SER A 310 -27.63 -3.09 -14.84
N SER A 311 -28.80 -2.50 -14.60
CA SER A 311 -28.96 -1.04 -14.52
C SER A 311 -28.45 -0.51 -13.19
N ILE A 312 -27.14 -0.25 -13.12
CA ILE A 312 -26.49 0.35 -11.95
C ILE A 312 -27.07 1.75 -11.71
N ASN A 313 -27.91 1.88 -10.67
CA ASN A 313 -28.58 3.13 -10.33
C ASN A 313 -28.22 3.67 -8.95
N SER A 314 -27.86 2.80 -7.99
CA SER A 314 -27.46 3.18 -6.63
C SER A 314 -26.03 2.75 -6.25
N ILE A 315 -25.49 3.31 -5.16
CA ILE A 315 -24.20 2.88 -4.59
C ILE A 315 -24.29 1.43 -4.07
N SER A 316 -25.45 1.01 -3.56
CA SER A 316 -25.74 -0.39 -3.22
C SER A 316 -25.68 -1.32 -4.43
N ASP A 317 -26.18 -0.91 -5.61
CA ASP A 317 -26.05 -1.70 -6.84
C ASP A 317 -24.59 -1.81 -7.28
N MET A 318 -23.80 -0.73 -7.14
CA MET A 318 -22.36 -0.75 -7.42
C MET A 318 -21.61 -1.71 -6.51
N LYS A 319 -21.87 -1.67 -5.19
CA LYS A 319 -21.26 -2.59 -4.22
C LYS A 319 -21.62 -4.04 -4.58
N ARG A 320 -22.91 -4.33 -4.75
CA ARG A 320 -23.38 -5.68 -5.13
C ARG A 320 -22.75 -6.17 -6.44
N PHE A 321 -22.66 -5.33 -7.47
CA PHE A 321 -22.03 -5.69 -8.75
C PHE A 321 -20.53 -6.03 -8.60
N VAL A 322 -19.77 -5.29 -7.80
CA VAL A 322 -18.35 -5.59 -7.50
C VAL A 322 -18.20 -6.86 -6.63
N GLU A 323 -19.25 -7.26 -5.92
CA GLU A 323 -19.28 -8.47 -5.09
C GLU A 323 -19.70 -9.73 -5.85
N GLU A 324 -20.67 -9.61 -6.77
CA GLU A 324 -21.22 -10.71 -7.58
C GLU A 324 -20.25 -11.22 -8.67
N TYR A 325 -19.26 -10.42 -9.08
CA TYR A 325 -18.33 -10.76 -10.18
C TYR A 325 -16.86 -10.81 -9.70
N PRO A 326 -16.35 -11.96 -9.21
CA PRO A 326 -14.99 -12.07 -8.66
C PRO A 326 -13.85 -11.76 -9.64
N GLU A 327 -14.03 -11.95 -10.95
CA GLU A 327 -13.03 -11.56 -11.95
C GLU A 327 -12.84 -10.04 -12.03
N PHE A 328 -13.90 -9.28 -11.76
CA PHE A 328 -13.87 -7.82 -11.67
C PHE A 328 -12.94 -7.35 -10.54
N ARG A 329 -12.89 -8.09 -9.41
CA ARG A 329 -11.98 -7.77 -8.29
C ARG A 329 -10.51 -7.95 -8.66
N LYS A 330 -10.17 -8.99 -9.43
CA LYS A 330 -8.79 -9.29 -9.85
C LYS A 330 -8.20 -8.24 -10.81
N LEU A 331 -9.04 -7.65 -11.66
CA LEU A 331 -8.62 -6.65 -12.65
C LEU A 331 -8.84 -5.19 -12.16
N GLY A 332 -9.87 -4.96 -11.33
CA GLY A 332 -10.42 -3.64 -11.02
C GLY A 332 -10.17 -3.14 -9.59
N GLY A 333 -9.03 -3.49 -8.98
CA GLY A 333 -8.75 -3.21 -7.55
C GLY A 333 -9.02 -1.76 -7.11
N ASN A 334 -8.65 -0.76 -7.91
CA ASN A 334 -8.88 0.65 -7.56
C ASN A 334 -10.38 1.04 -7.61
N VAL A 335 -11.16 0.46 -8.53
CA VAL A 335 -12.63 0.66 -8.57
C VAL A 335 -13.26 0.07 -7.31
N SER A 336 -12.88 -1.16 -6.95
CA SER A 336 -13.37 -1.84 -5.76
C SER A 336 -13.10 -1.04 -4.48
N LYS A 337 -11.87 -0.51 -4.33
CA LYS A 337 -11.47 0.36 -3.22
C LYS A 337 -12.38 1.58 -3.03
N HIS A 338 -12.66 2.33 -4.10
CA HIS A 338 -13.51 3.53 -4.00
C HIS A 338 -14.99 3.20 -3.82
N VAL A 339 -15.48 2.10 -4.40
CA VAL A 339 -16.85 1.61 -4.15
C VAL A 339 -17.04 1.21 -2.68
N ALA A 340 -16.07 0.50 -2.08
CA ALA A 340 -16.09 0.15 -0.67
C ALA A 340 -16.07 1.39 0.24
N LEU A 341 -15.14 2.33 -0.01
CA LEU A 341 -15.05 3.60 0.74
C LEU A 341 -16.36 4.39 0.68
N VAL A 342 -16.85 4.72 -0.51
CA VAL A 342 -18.03 5.58 -0.67
C VAL A 342 -19.30 4.88 -0.19
N GLY A 343 -19.39 3.55 -0.34
CA GLY A 343 -20.46 2.75 0.26
C GLY A 343 -20.49 2.85 1.78
N GLU A 344 -19.33 2.78 2.45
CA GLU A 344 -19.24 2.91 3.90
C GLU A 344 -19.53 4.35 4.38
N LEU A 345 -18.99 5.38 3.70
CA LEU A 345 -19.34 6.78 3.98
C LEU A 345 -20.86 7.00 3.90
N SER A 346 -21.51 6.48 2.86
CA SER A 346 -22.97 6.56 2.71
C SER A 346 -23.72 5.84 3.83
N ARG A 347 -23.19 4.71 4.32
CA ARG A 347 -23.78 3.95 5.44
C ARG A 347 -23.68 4.72 6.75
N LEU A 348 -22.53 5.32 7.04
CA LEU A 348 -22.30 6.12 8.26
C LEU A 348 -23.14 7.40 8.28
N VAL A 349 -23.24 8.12 7.15
CA VAL A 349 -24.10 9.31 7.01
C VAL A 349 -25.56 8.99 7.35
N GLY A 350 -26.09 7.88 6.84
CA GLY A 350 -27.46 7.44 7.12
C GLY A 350 -27.66 6.94 8.55
N LYS A 351 -26.71 6.15 9.08
CA LYS A 351 -26.79 5.55 10.42
C LYS A 351 -26.74 6.61 11.53
N ASP A 352 -25.78 7.53 11.45
CA ASP A 352 -25.49 8.48 12.53
C ASP A 352 -26.16 9.87 12.28
N LYS A 353 -27.12 9.92 11.34
CA LYS A 353 -27.91 11.11 10.94
C LYS A 353 -27.06 12.35 10.61
N LEU A 354 -25.93 12.16 9.93
CA LEU A 354 -24.94 13.23 9.78
C LEU A 354 -25.44 14.44 8.96
N LEU A 355 -26.48 14.29 8.14
CA LEU A 355 -27.10 15.42 7.44
C LEU A 355 -27.80 16.39 8.41
N GLU A 356 -28.61 15.88 9.35
CA GLU A 356 -29.30 16.72 10.35
C GLU A 356 -28.28 17.39 11.30
N VAL A 357 -27.22 16.66 11.67
CA VAL A 357 -26.13 17.18 12.50
C VAL A 357 -25.37 18.28 11.73
N GLY A 358 -24.98 18.01 10.48
CA GLY A 358 -24.21 18.93 9.64
C GLY A 358 -24.94 20.24 9.34
N GLU A 359 -26.26 20.21 9.12
CA GLU A 359 -27.07 21.42 8.94
C GLU A 359 -26.98 22.36 10.17
N ILE A 360 -27.13 21.80 11.38
CA ILE A 360 -27.06 22.56 12.63
C ILE A 360 -25.62 23.01 12.91
N GLU A 361 -24.61 22.19 12.63
CA GLU A 361 -23.19 22.60 12.73
C GLU A 361 -22.88 23.83 11.85
N GLN A 362 -23.34 23.83 10.60
CA GLN A 362 -23.18 24.98 9.69
C GLN A 362 -23.99 26.20 10.16
N GLY A 363 -25.20 25.99 10.68
CA GLY A 363 -26.01 27.05 11.29
C GLY A 363 -25.35 27.69 12.52
N LEU A 364 -24.65 26.92 13.35
CA LEU A 364 -23.90 27.41 14.52
C LEU A 364 -22.58 28.09 14.13
N ALA A 365 -21.88 27.57 13.12
CA ALA A 365 -20.61 28.11 12.65
C ALA A 365 -20.77 29.44 11.88
N THR A 366 -21.91 29.67 11.23
CA THR A 366 -22.11 30.80 10.32
C THR A 366 -23.07 31.88 10.86
N SER A 367 -23.32 32.91 10.06
CA SER A 367 -24.20 34.03 10.43
C SER A 367 -25.71 33.72 10.38
N ALA A 368 -26.11 32.48 10.04
CA ALA A 368 -27.52 32.06 10.01
C ALA A 368 -28.08 31.79 11.41
N GLY A 369 -27.28 31.17 12.31
CA GLY A 369 -27.65 30.89 13.69
C GLY A 369 -28.69 29.78 13.84
N ALA A 370 -28.25 28.55 14.13
CA ALA A 370 -29.18 27.50 14.55
C ALA A 370 -29.83 27.85 15.91
N ASP A 371 -31.10 27.49 16.07
CA ASP A 371 -31.87 27.80 17.28
C ASP A 371 -31.49 26.84 18.43
N TYR A 372 -31.59 27.34 19.66
CA TYR A 372 -31.46 26.55 20.90
C TYR A 372 -32.33 25.27 20.85
N ARG A 373 -33.55 25.38 20.30
CA ARG A 373 -34.49 24.26 20.14
C ARG A 373 -33.97 23.16 19.23
N GLU A 374 -33.19 23.50 18.20
CA GLU A 374 -32.62 22.53 17.26
C GLU A 374 -31.46 21.77 17.90
N ALA A 375 -30.61 22.47 18.65
CA ALA A 375 -29.58 21.84 19.48
C ALA A 375 -30.19 20.89 20.52
N GLN A 376 -31.24 21.31 21.24
CA GLN A 376 -31.97 20.44 22.18
C GLN A 376 -32.52 19.17 21.49
N ARG A 377 -33.14 19.31 20.30
CA ARG A 377 -33.70 18.20 19.52
C ARG A 377 -32.65 17.13 19.22
N ILE A 378 -31.45 17.53 18.81
CA ILE A 378 -30.34 16.61 18.51
C ILE A 378 -29.79 15.91 19.75
N ILE A 379 -29.72 16.60 20.90
CA ILE A 379 -29.20 16.01 22.15
C ILE A 379 -30.15 14.93 22.68
N VAL A 380 -31.47 15.10 22.50
CA VAL A 380 -32.48 14.12 22.94
C VAL A 380 -32.62 12.94 21.97
N ASP A 381 -32.19 13.05 20.71
CA ASP A 381 -32.28 11.95 19.76
C ASP A 381 -31.29 10.81 20.09
N ASN A 382 -31.82 9.61 20.34
CA ASN A 382 -31.03 8.41 20.63
C ASN A 382 -30.32 7.82 19.41
N ALA A 383 -30.67 8.23 18.19
CA ALA A 383 -29.96 7.84 16.97
C ALA A 383 -28.66 8.63 16.76
N VAL A 384 -28.50 9.79 17.40
CA VAL A 384 -27.30 10.63 17.29
C VAL A 384 -26.24 10.15 18.27
N THR A 385 -24.99 10.01 17.79
CA THR A 385 -23.89 9.53 18.63
C THR A 385 -23.48 10.53 19.72
N PRO A 386 -22.99 10.06 20.88
CA PRO A 386 -22.46 10.91 21.96
C PRO A 386 -21.46 11.98 21.49
N ARG A 387 -20.54 11.61 20.57
CA ARG A 387 -19.55 12.53 19.99
C ARG A 387 -20.21 13.70 19.26
N ASN A 388 -21.24 13.43 18.47
CA ASN A 388 -21.94 14.47 17.71
C ASN A 388 -22.75 15.39 18.63
N LYS A 389 -23.39 14.85 19.69
CA LYS A 389 -24.05 15.67 20.72
C LYS A 389 -23.08 16.64 21.41
N LEU A 390 -21.89 16.16 21.78
CA LEU A 390 -20.85 16.98 22.40
C LEU A 390 -20.35 18.09 21.45
N ARG A 391 -20.08 17.75 20.18
CA ARG A 391 -19.63 18.71 19.14
C ARG A 391 -20.63 19.86 18.94
N ILE A 392 -21.92 19.55 18.86
CA ILE A 392 -23.00 20.55 18.74
C ILE A 392 -22.98 21.52 19.94
N VAL A 393 -22.85 21.01 21.17
CA VAL A 393 -22.82 21.87 22.37
C VAL A 393 -21.52 22.67 22.47
N MET A 394 -20.37 22.12 22.06
CA MET A 394 -19.12 22.87 21.95
C MET A 394 -19.22 24.04 20.96
N LEU A 395 -19.80 23.81 19.77
CA LEU A 395 -20.02 24.85 18.76
C LEU A 395 -21.02 25.91 19.25
N TYR A 396 -22.13 25.48 19.87
CA TYR A 396 -23.12 26.38 20.47
C TYR A 396 -22.50 27.25 21.57
N ALA A 397 -21.69 26.64 22.44
CA ALA A 397 -20.98 27.34 23.50
C ALA A 397 -20.01 28.38 22.93
N LEU A 398 -19.15 28.00 21.97
CA LEU A 398 -18.24 28.92 21.29
C LEU A 398 -18.98 30.11 20.64
N ARG A 399 -20.13 29.86 19.99
CA ARG A 399 -20.95 30.87 19.32
C ARG A 399 -21.62 31.84 20.29
N TYR A 400 -22.17 31.34 21.39
CA TYR A 400 -23.08 32.10 22.26
C TYR A 400 -22.57 32.39 23.69
N GLN A 401 -21.29 32.12 23.98
CA GLN A 401 -20.64 32.33 25.28
C GLN A 401 -20.84 33.73 25.90
N LYS A 402 -21.00 34.79 25.09
CA LYS A 402 -21.25 36.16 25.58
C LYS A 402 -22.73 36.54 25.66
N THR A 403 -23.64 35.75 25.07
CA THR A 403 -25.03 36.18 24.80
C THR A 403 -26.11 35.26 25.35
N GLN A 404 -25.85 33.96 25.50
CA GLN A 404 -26.87 32.96 25.91
C GLN A 404 -26.32 31.96 26.93
N THR A 405 -25.62 32.44 27.96
CA THR A 405 -24.92 31.58 28.96
C THR A 405 -25.85 30.65 29.74
N ASN A 406 -27.09 31.09 30.04
CA ASN A 406 -28.14 30.22 30.62
C ASN A 406 -28.44 29.01 29.72
N ASN A 407 -28.54 29.20 28.41
CA ASN A 407 -28.83 28.14 27.45
C ASN A 407 -27.68 27.13 27.39
N ILE A 408 -26.43 27.59 27.46
CA ILE A 408 -25.24 26.71 27.50
C ILE A 408 -25.31 25.78 28.73
N ALA A 409 -25.60 26.31 29.92
CA ALA A 409 -25.77 25.50 31.12
C ALA A 409 -26.92 24.48 30.99
N SER A 410 -28.05 24.88 30.41
CA SER A 410 -29.17 23.96 30.13
C SER A 410 -28.79 22.85 29.14
N LEU A 411 -28.03 23.13 28.08
CA LEU A 411 -27.55 22.10 27.15
C LEU A 411 -26.55 21.14 27.82
N ILE A 412 -25.68 21.63 28.70
CA ILE A 412 -24.74 20.77 29.45
C ILE A 412 -25.51 19.82 30.38
N ASN A 413 -26.51 20.31 31.11
CA ASN A 413 -27.39 19.43 31.90
C ASN A 413 -28.10 18.39 31.03
N LEU A 414 -28.60 18.81 29.86
CA LEU A 414 -29.28 17.92 28.91
C LEU A 414 -28.34 16.85 28.32
N LEU A 415 -27.03 17.13 28.12
CA LEU A 415 -26.04 16.12 27.75
C LEU A 415 -25.93 15.02 28.81
N LEU A 416 -25.83 15.40 30.09
CA LEU A 416 -25.72 14.46 31.22
C LEU A 416 -26.97 13.57 31.33
N GLU A 417 -28.16 14.17 31.19
CA GLU A 417 -29.44 13.45 31.17
C GLU A 417 -29.55 12.46 29.99
N ASN A 418 -28.87 12.72 28.87
CA ASN A 418 -28.88 11.90 27.67
C ASN A 418 -27.61 11.03 27.52
N GLY A 419 -26.97 10.67 28.63
CA GLY A 419 -25.96 9.61 28.70
C GLY A 419 -24.52 10.03 28.39
N ILE A 420 -24.22 11.33 28.34
CA ILE A 420 -22.85 11.83 28.24
C ILE A 420 -22.18 11.79 29.63
N SER A 421 -20.91 11.39 29.69
CA SER A 421 -20.16 11.35 30.95
C SER A 421 -19.93 12.77 31.50
N ALA A 422 -19.81 12.91 32.82
CA ALA A 422 -19.43 14.18 33.44
C ALA A 422 -18.02 14.64 33.05
N GLU A 423 -17.15 13.73 32.61
CA GLU A 423 -15.82 14.03 32.09
C GLU A 423 -15.88 14.66 30.69
N ASP A 424 -16.69 14.10 29.80
CA ASP A 424 -16.91 14.61 28.45
C ASP A 424 -17.63 15.97 28.48
N ALA A 425 -18.62 16.13 29.36
CA ALA A 425 -19.33 17.38 29.54
C ALA A 425 -18.42 18.55 29.99
N LYS A 426 -17.38 18.28 30.79
CA LYS A 426 -16.37 19.30 31.18
C LYS A 426 -15.60 19.86 30.00
N LEU A 427 -15.42 19.09 28.93
CA LEU A 427 -14.64 19.52 27.77
C LEU A 427 -15.25 20.78 27.11
N VAL A 428 -16.54 21.06 27.33
CA VAL A 428 -17.18 22.33 26.94
C VAL A 428 -16.59 23.52 27.71
N TYR A 429 -16.43 23.43 29.04
CA TYR A 429 -15.81 24.49 29.84
C TYR A 429 -14.31 24.61 29.53
N VAL A 430 -13.59 23.49 29.40
CA VAL A 430 -12.17 23.48 29.02
C VAL A 430 -11.99 24.21 27.69
N LEU A 431 -12.80 23.90 26.66
CA LEU A 431 -12.74 24.55 25.36
C LEU A 431 -13.01 26.07 25.44
N LEU A 432 -14.00 26.50 26.23
CA LEU A 432 -14.26 27.93 26.46
C LEU A 432 -13.10 28.63 27.17
N ASN A 433 -12.49 27.99 28.17
CA ASN A 433 -11.40 28.58 28.92
C ASN A 433 -10.06 28.63 28.15
N ILE A 434 -9.85 27.77 27.14
CA ILE A 434 -8.62 27.76 26.31
C ILE A 434 -8.76 28.44 24.94
N ALA A 435 -9.97 28.50 24.37
CA ALA A 435 -10.24 29.01 23.01
C ALA A 435 -11.53 29.87 22.91
N GLY A 436 -12.06 30.32 24.05
CA GLY A 436 -13.18 31.25 24.13
C GLY A 436 -12.88 32.63 23.57
N ALA A 437 -13.90 33.48 23.50
CA ALA A 437 -13.82 34.81 22.88
C ALA A 437 -12.77 35.72 23.54
N ASP A 438 -12.52 35.57 24.84
CA ASP A 438 -11.52 36.37 25.56
C ASP A 438 -10.07 35.91 25.34
N GLN A 439 -9.88 34.68 24.85
CA GLN A 439 -8.55 34.14 24.52
C GLN A 439 -8.16 34.42 23.07
N ARG A 440 -9.14 34.53 22.17
CA ARG A 440 -8.93 34.74 20.73
C ARG A 440 -8.66 36.21 20.40
N GLN A 441 -7.89 36.45 19.35
CA GLN A 441 -7.60 37.81 18.87
C GLN A 441 -8.57 38.31 17.79
N ASP A 442 -9.19 37.38 17.06
CA ASP A 442 -10.10 37.68 15.97
C ASP A 442 -11.53 37.23 16.31
N ASP A 443 -12.52 38.06 15.95
CA ASP A 443 -13.92 37.70 16.06
C ASP A 443 -14.34 36.79 14.88
N LEU A 444 -14.08 35.50 15.05
CA LEU A 444 -14.51 34.37 14.21
C LEU A 444 -16.01 34.41 13.84
N PHE A 445 -16.82 35.13 14.61
CA PHE A 445 -18.27 35.15 14.54
C PHE A 445 -18.86 36.50 14.09
N ALA A 446 -17.99 37.46 13.74
CA ALA A 446 -18.35 38.80 13.31
C ALA A 446 -19.31 38.77 12.12
N THR A 447 -20.38 39.58 12.20
CA THR A 447 -21.30 39.76 11.08
C THR A 447 -20.61 40.51 9.95
N GLU A 448 -20.25 39.78 8.88
CA GLU A 448 -19.87 40.42 7.62
C GLU A 448 -20.92 41.46 7.21
N SER A 449 -20.46 42.67 6.90
CA SER A 449 -21.36 43.78 6.55
C SER A 449 -22.29 43.40 5.38
N LEU A 450 -23.48 44.00 5.33
CA LEU A 450 -24.46 43.77 4.25
C LEU A 450 -23.87 43.96 2.84
N LEU A 451 -22.85 44.82 2.70
CA LEU A 451 -22.11 45.06 1.46
C LEU A 451 -21.14 43.93 1.05
N ALA A 452 -20.69 43.10 2.00
CA ALA A 452 -19.91 41.89 1.74
C ALA A 452 -20.82 40.71 1.36
N LYS A 453 -21.96 40.54 2.04
CA LYS A 453 -22.99 39.54 1.69
C LYS A 453 -23.44 39.65 0.23
N GLY A 454 -23.62 40.88 -0.27
CA GLY A 454 -23.96 41.14 -1.67
C GLY A 454 -22.89 40.73 -2.70
N ARG A 455 -21.62 40.55 -2.30
CA ARG A 455 -20.56 40.01 -3.17
C ARG A 455 -20.42 38.50 -3.06
N SER A 456 -20.66 37.92 -1.87
CA SER A 456 -20.68 36.47 -1.70
C SER A 456 -21.78 35.82 -2.55
N ALA A 457 -22.98 36.43 -2.59
CA ALA A 457 -24.09 35.98 -3.45
C ALA A 457 -23.83 36.12 -4.97
N LEU A 458 -22.78 36.85 -5.39
CA LEU A 458 -22.31 36.93 -6.78
C LEU A 458 -21.17 35.95 -7.08
N ARG A 459 -20.60 35.28 -6.08
CA ARG A 459 -19.50 34.31 -6.21
C ARG A 459 -20.02 32.90 -6.44
N GLY A 460 -20.76 32.74 -7.54
CA GLY A 460 -21.06 31.44 -8.13
C GLY A 460 -19.78 30.74 -8.61
N LEU A 461 -19.09 30.03 -7.70
CA LEU A 461 -18.35 28.84 -8.08
C LEU A 461 -19.30 27.91 -8.83
N LYS A 462 -18.83 27.16 -9.82
CA LYS A 462 -19.66 26.20 -10.57
C LYS A 462 -20.19 25.12 -9.62
N GLY A 463 -21.42 25.30 -9.13
CA GLY A 463 -22.09 24.42 -8.19
C GLY A 463 -23.27 25.13 -7.54
N VAL A 464 -24.32 24.39 -7.20
CA VAL A 464 -25.43 24.90 -6.39
C VAL A 464 -24.91 25.18 -4.97
N GLU A 465 -25.34 26.26 -4.32
CA GLU A 465 -24.97 26.54 -2.94
C GLU A 465 -25.33 25.34 -2.04
N ASN A 466 -24.31 24.73 -1.45
CA ASN A 466 -24.47 23.55 -0.62
C ASN A 466 -24.61 23.96 0.85
N VAL A 467 -25.78 23.72 1.44
CA VAL A 467 -26.11 24.03 2.85
C VAL A 467 -25.08 23.43 3.82
N TYR A 468 -24.49 22.28 3.47
CA TYR A 468 -23.51 21.58 4.30
C TYR A 468 -22.08 22.11 4.21
N MET A 469 -21.82 23.14 3.39
CA MET A 469 -20.47 23.71 3.16
C MET A 469 -20.47 25.25 3.11
N GLN A 470 -21.24 25.90 3.99
CA GLN A 470 -21.33 27.36 4.09
C GLN A 470 -20.17 27.98 4.88
N HIS A 471 -19.62 27.22 5.83
CA HIS A 471 -18.45 27.61 6.62
C HIS A 471 -17.21 27.81 5.74
N ARG A 472 -16.34 28.72 6.18
CA ARG A 472 -15.05 29.00 5.56
C ARG A 472 -14.00 29.19 6.68
N PRO A 473 -12.92 28.39 6.73
CA PRO A 473 -11.93 28.47 7.80
C PRO A 473 -11.29 29.86 7.95
N HIS A 474 -10.93 30.26 9.18
CA HIS A 474 -10.31 31.56 9.47
C HIS A 474 -9.02 31.79 8.68
N LEU A 475 -8.28 30.70 8.42
CA LEU A 475 -7.11 30.68 7.55
C LEU A 475 -7.37 31.35 6.18
N ALA A 476 -8.57 31.19 5.61
CA ALA A 476 -8.90 31.74 4.31
C ALA A 476 -8.91 33.28 4.31
N GLN A 477 -9.50 33.89 5.34
CA GLN A 477 -9.52 35.35 5.52
C GLN A 477 -8.12 35.88 5.85
N THR A 478 -7.36 35.14 6.66
CA THR A 478 -5.97 35.45 6.99
C THR A 478 -5.09 35.48 5.73
N LEU A 479 -5.17 34.46 4.86
CA LEU A 479 -4.44 34.41 3.59
C LEU A 479 -4.88 35.52 2.62
N GLU A 480 -6.18 35.83 2.51
CA GLU A 480 -6.63 36.99 1.73
C GLU A 480 -6.00 38.29 2.21
N ASN A 481 -5.91 38.49 3.53
CA ASN A 481 -5.30 39.67 4.12
C ASN A 481 -3.77 39.72 3.89
N VAL A 482 -3.07 38.58 3.91
CA VAL A 482 -1.66 38.49 3.49
C VAL A 482 -1.48 39.00 2.05
N PHE A 483 -2.19 38.40 1.09
CA PHE A 483 -1.98 38.72 -0.33
C PHE A 483 -2.55 40.08 -0.75
N LYS A 484 -3.52 40.63 0.00
CA LYS A 484 -4.00 42.02 -0.17
C LYS A 484 -3.04 43.06 0.45
N GLY A 485 -2.04 42.66 1.24
CA GLY A 485 -1.19 43.58 2.01
C GLY A 485 -1.97 44.30 3.11
N ARG A 486 -2.90 43.59 3.76
CA ARG A 486 -3.85 44.12 4.77
C ARG A 486 -3.78 43.38 6.11
N LEU A 487 -2.90 42.39 6.25
CA LEU A 487 -2.72 41.67 7.51
C LEU A 487 -2.13 42.63 8.57
N ARG A 488 -2.85 42.81 9.68
CA ARG A 488 -2.55 43.82 10.70
C ARG A 488 -1.31 43.45 11.51
N ASP A 489 -0.35 44.36 11.59
CA ASP A 489 0.89 44.16 12.36
C ASP A 489 0.66 44.11 13.89
N THR A 490 -0.49 44.57 14.38
CA THR A 490 -0.91 44.46 15.79
C THR A 490 -1.35 43.05 16.19
N SER A 491 -1.96 42.31 15.26
CA SER A 491 -2.48 40.95 15.47
C SER A 491 -1.50 39.89 14.96
N TYR A 492 -0.71 40.25 13.94
CA TYR A 492 0.28 39.39 13.30
C TYR A 492 1.63 40.10 13.19
N PRO A 493 2.30 40.46 14.29
CA PRO A 493 3.59 41.15 14.26
C PRO A 493 4.66 40.35 13.49
N PHE A 494 5.62 41.08 12.94
CA PHE A 494 6.89 40.50 12.51
C PHE A 494 7.76 40.21 13.74
N LEU A 495 8.61 39.19 13.66
CA LEU A 495 9.59 38.91 14.70
C LEU A 495 10.64 40.04 14.78
N SER A 496 11.06 40.41 15.99
CA SER A 496 11.93 41.57 16.25
C SER A 496 13.19 41.59 15.37
N GLY A 497 13.43 42.72 14.69
CA GLY A 497 14.54 42.89 13.75
C GLY A 497 14.25 42.42 12.32
N GLN A 498 13.09 41.78 12.08
CA GLN A 498 12.58 41.49 10.74
C GLN A 498 11.44 42.47 10.40
N GLY A 499 11.47 43.01 9.18
CA GLY A 499 10.51 44.00 8.72
C GLY A 499 11.07 45.42 8.70
N GLY A 500 11.48 45.89 7.52
CA GLY A 500 11.77 47.31 7.28
C GLY A 500 10.48 48.15 7.18
N PRO A 501 10.59 49.48 7.04
CA PRO A 501 9.44 50.41 7.08
C PRO A 501 8.30 50.13 6.09
N ASN A 502 8.57 49.36 5.03
CA ASN A 502 7.61 49.01 3.98
C ASN A 502 7.32 47.49 3.90
N ALA A 503 7.75 46.68 4.88
CA ALA A 503 7.63 45.22 4.80
C ALA A 503 6.18 44.72 4.82
N SER A 504 5.28 45.39 5.53
CA SER A 504 3.84 45.08 5.54
C SER A 504 3.12 45.45 4.23
N LEU A 505 3.73 46.27 3.36
CA LEU A 505 3.23 46.60 2.02
C LEU A 505 3.69 45.60 0.95
N GLN A 506 4.69 44.77 1.23
CA GLN A 506 5.16 43.74 0.31
C GLN A 506 4.19 42.55 0.28
N ARG A 507 3.83 42.09 -0.92
CA ARG A 507 2.98 40.91 -1.11
C ARG A 507 3.88 39.68 -1.32
N PRO A 508 3.95 38.73 -0.38
CA PRO A 508 4.77 37.54 -0.54
C PRO A 508 4.22 36.66 -1.67
N GLN A 509 5.12 36.10 -2.49
CA GLN A 509 4.76 35.10 -3.50
C GLN A 509 4.75 33.69 -2.89
N ASP A 510 5.69 33.42 -1.98
CA ASP A 510 5.83 32.15 -1.27
C ASP A 510 5.38 32.35 0.19
N VAL A 511 4.38 31.58 0.63
CA VAL A 511 3.89 31.58 2.02
C VAL A 511 3.90 30.16 2.56
N ILE A 512 4.51 29.98 3.73
CA ILE A 512 4.48 28.75 4.51
C ILE A 512 3.65 29.06 5.76
N VAL A 513 2.57 28.32 5.96
CA VAL A 513 1.71 28.42 7.13
C VAL A 513 1.98 27.23 8.02
N PHE A 514 2.28 27.48 9.30
CA PHE A 514 2.41 26.43 10.31
C PHE A 514 1.36 26.59 11.39
N MET A 515 0.60 25.54 11.66
CA MET A 515 -0.49 25.51 12.63
C MET A 515 -0.11 24.72 13.88
N ILE A 516 0.07 25.43 14.99
CA ILE A 516 0.27 24.85 16.32
C ILE A 516 -1.06 24.25 16.77
N GLY A 517 -1.05 23.00 17.26
CA GLY A 517 -2.29 22.28 17.59
C GLY A 517 -3.03 21.74 16.37
N GLY A 518 -2.32 21.56 15.25
CA GLY A 518 -2.78 20.80 14.09
C GLY A 518 -3.59 21.57 13.05
N ALA A 519 -3.42 21.17 11.80
CA ALA A 519 -4.18 21.64 10.63
C ALA A 519 -5.34 20.68 10.28
N THR A 520 -6.28 21.11 9.45
CA THR A 520 -7.37 20.24 8.96
C THR A 520 -7.34 20.04 7.44
N TYR A 521 -8.05 19.01 6.95
CA TYR A 521 -8.23 18.84 5.50
C TYR A 521 -9.13 19.92 4.86
N GLU A 522 -9.98 20.61 5.63
CA GLU A 522 -10.75 21.76 5.15
C GLU A 522 -9.85 22.96 4.83
N GLU A 523 -8.85 23.19 5.69
CA GLU A 523 -7.80 24.19 5.50
C GLU A 523 -6.86 23.79 4.36
N ALA A 524 -6.49 22.51 4.27
CA ALA A 524 -5.70 21.99 3.16
C ALA A 524 -6.42 22.15 1.81
N ARG A 525 -7.73 21.89 1.76
CA ARG A 525 -8.58 22.17 0.59
C ARG A 525 -8.57 23.66 0.25
N THR A 526 -8.75 24.52 1.24
CA THR A 526 -8.70 25.98 1.06
C THR A 526 -7.38 26.42 0.43
N VAL A 527 -6.24 25.97 0.98
CA VAL A 527 -4.89 26.24 0.47
C VAL A 527 -4.67 25.67 -0.94
N THR A 528 -5.20 24.48 -1.21
CA THR A 528 -5.12 23.87 -2.54
C THR A 528 -5.87 24.69 -3.59
N LEU A 529 -7.08 25.16 -3.26
CA LEU A 529 -7.88 26.00 -4.15
C LEU A 529 -7.20 27.37 -4.40
N PHE A 530 -6.60 27.98 -3.38
CA PHE A 530 -5.76 29.19 -3.55
C PHE A 530 -4.58 28.96 -4.50
N ASN A 531 -3.94 27.78 -4.47
CA ASN A 531 -2.83 27.45 -5.37
C ASN A 531 -3.29 27.15 -6.81
N GLN A 532 -4.48 26.57 -6.99
CA GLN A 532 -5.03 26.22 -8.30
C GLN A 532 -5.60 27.44 -9.03
N ASP A 533 -6.41 28.26 -8.34
CA ASP A 533 -7.00 29.47 -8.91
C ASP A 533 -7.00 30.63 -7.88
N PRO A 534 -5.88 31.38 -7.79
CA PRO A 534 -5.80 32.56 -6.92
C PRO A 534 -6.86 33.63 -7.25
N ALA A 535 -7.29 33.72 -8.52
CA ALA A 535 -8.18 34.76 -9.01
C ALA A 535 -9.65 34.49 -8.65
N ALA A 536 -10.08 33.23 -8.64
CA ALA A 536 -11.41 32.84 -8.15
C ALA A 536 -11.60 33.15 -6.65
N VAL A 537 -10.53 33.09 -5.85
CA VAL A 537 -10.62 33.33 -4.41
C VAL A 537 -10.46 34.82 -4.07
N MET A 538 -9.54 35.54 -4.74
CA MET A 538 -9.21 36.93 -4.42
C MET A 538 -10.02 37.98 -5.19
N ASP A 539 -10.78 38.79 -4.45
CA ASP A 539 -11.54 39.93 -4.99
C ASP A 539 -10.59 41.07 -5.43
N GLY A 540 -10.08 41.02 -6.67
CA GLY A 540 -9.26 42.10 -7.25
C GLY A 540 -8.63 41.79 -8.62
N PRO A 541 -8.63 42.76 -9.57
CA PRO A 541 -7.98 42.59 -10.86
C PRO A 541 -6.45 42.60 -10.73
N GLY A 542 -5.75 41.78 -11.54
CA GLY A 542 -4.31 41.91 -11.79
C GLY A 542 -3.38 40.86 -11.17
N ILE A 543 -3.88 39.80 -10.53
CA ILE A 543 -3.06 38.66 -10.09
C ILE A 543 -3.04 37.61 -11.21
N GLN A 544 -1.86 37.27 -11.74
CA GLN A 544 -1.75 36.20 -12.74
C GLN A 544 -1.80 34.81 -12.07
N PRO A 545 -2.39 33.79 -12.72
CA PRO A 545 -2.35 32.40 -12.24
C PRO A 545 -0.92 31.93 -11.99
N GLY A 546 -0.70 31.19 -10.90
CA GLY A 546 0.63 30.66 -10.53
C GLY A 546 1.62 31.66 -9.90
N SER A 547 1.22 32.91 -9.67
CA SER A 547 2.07 33.94 -9.01
C SER A 547 2.17 33.81 -7.49
N ILE A 548 1.31 32.99 -6.86
CA ILE A 548 1.22 32.75 -5.42
C ILE A 548 1.38 31.25 -5.17
N ARG A 549 2.12 30.88 -4.12
CA ARG A 549 2.36 29.49 -3.70
C ARG A 549 2.29 29.39 -2.18
N VAL A 550 1.27 28.69 -1.69
CA VAL A 550 1.02 28.46 -0.26
C VAL A 550 1.29 27.01 0.09
N ILE A 551 1.95 26.78 1.21
CA ILE A 551 2.09 25.45 1.83
C ILE A 551 1.55 25.53 3.24
N LEU A 552 0.70 24.58 3.61
CA LEU A 552 0.20 24.40 4.96
C LEU A 552 0.94 23.25 5.63
N GLY A 553 1.18 23.38 6.93
CA GLY A 553 1.43 22.24 7.79
C GLY A 553 1.07 22.54 9.23
N GLY A 554 1.27 21.56 10.09
CA GLY A 554 1.04 21.68 11.53
C GLY A 554 1.69 20.53 12.28
N THR A 555 1.54 20.53 13.59
CA THR A 555 2.01 19.44 14.47
C THR A 555 1.45 18.08 14.03
N CYS A 556 0.17 18.06 13.66
CA CYS A 556 -0.56 16.92 13.11
C CYS A 556 -1.64 17.39 12.11
N ILE A 557 -2.38 16.44 11.51
CA ILE A 557 -3.66 16.71 10.86
C ILE A 557 -4.79 16.18 11.75
N HIS A 558 -5.81 17.00 11.99
CA HIS A 558 -6.93 16.67 12.85
C HIS A 558 -8.23 16.36 12.09
N ASN A 559 -8.93 15.34 12.57
CA ASN A 559 -10.39 15.21 12.54
C ASN A 559 -11.01 15.61 13.89
N SER A 560 -12.34 15.72 13.97
CA SER A 560 -13.04 16.19 15.18
C SER A 560 -12.73 15.35 16.42
N SER A 561 -12.66 14.02 16.28
CA SER A 561 -12.30 13.10 17.35
C SER A 561 -10.89 13.37 17.90
N SER A 562 -9.89 13.45 17.02
CA SER A 562 -8.49 13.68 17.40
C SER A 562 -8.26 15.07 18.01
N TYR A 563 -9.04 16.07 17.60
CA TYR A 563 -9.00 17.41 18.18
C TYR A 563 -9.60 17.44 19.59
N ILE A 564 -10.77 16.81 19.79
CA ILE A 564 -11.37 16.64 21.11
C ILE A 564 -10.45 15.81 22.02
N GLU A 565 -9.78 14.78 21.49
CA GLU A 565 -8.86 13.95 22.26
C GLU A 565 -7.57 14.68 22.65
N MET A 566 -7.03 15.57 21.80
CA MET A 566 -5.97 16.49 22.22
C MET A 566 -6.40 17.36 23.40
N ILE A 567 -7.63 17.90 23.38
CA ILE A 567 -8.16 18.71 24.49
C ILE A 567 -8.34 17.84 25.74
N ARG A 568 -8.89 16.63 25.59
CA ARG A 568 -9.07 15.66 26.69
C ARG A 568 -7.73 15.28 27.34
N ALA A 569 -6.71 14.98 26.55
CA ALA A 569 -5.39 14.61 27.03
C ALA A 569 -4.62 15.79 27.65
N ALA A 570 -4.83 17.02 27.17
CA ALA A 570 -4.19 18.21 27.73
C ALA A 570 -4.84 18.68 29.03
N ALA A 571 -6.16 18.54 29.19
CA ALA A 571 -6.91 19.10 30.32
C ALA A 571 -6.36 18.70 31.71
N PRO A 572 -5.99 17.43 32.00
CA PRO A 572 -5.49 17.01 33.32
C PRO A 572 -4.24 17.75 33.80
N ASN A 573 -3.45 18.30 32.87
CA ASN A 573 -2.23 19.03 33.19
C ASN A 573 -2.48 20.52 33.46
N PHE A 574 -3.69 21.03 33.20
CA PHE A 574 -4.05 22.43 33.40
C PHE A 574 -4.59 22.71 34.82
N PRO A 575 -4.55 23.98 35.29
CA PRO A 575 -5.10 24.35 36.59
C PRO A 575 -6.60 24.06 36.67
N THR A 576 -7.11 23.80 37.88
CA THR A 576 -8.54 23.52 38.11
C THR A 576 -9.48 24.59 37.56
N SER A 577 -9.02 25.85 37.52
CA SER A 577 -9.76 26.99 36.93
C SER A 577 -10.10 26.84 35.44
N VAL A 578 -9.46 25.92 34.71
CA VAL A 578 -9.80 25.61 33.30
C VAL A 578 -11.03 24.67 33.21
N TYR A 579 -11.33 23.94 34.29
CA TYR A 579 -12.52 23.09 34.41
C TYR A 579 -13.72 23.81 35.02
N ASP A 580 -13.47 24.89 35.76
CA ASP A 580 -14.52 25.70 36.35
C ASP A 580 -15.35 26.43 35.27
N PRO A 581 -16.66 26.62 35.47
CA PRO A 581 -17.47 27.45 34.59
C PRO A 581 -16.86 28.85 34.43
N PRO A 582 -16.77 29.40 33.20
CA PRO A 582 -16.19 30.73 32.98
C PRO A 582 -16.85 31.82 33.85
N PRO A 583 -16.18 32.93 34.19
CA PRO A 583 -16.72 33.94 35.12
C PRO A 583 -18.07 34.57 34.72
N GLU A 584 -18.42 34.52 33.43
CA GLU A 584 -19.69 35.03 32.86
C GLU A 584 -20.78 33.96 32.75
N SER A 585 -20.50 32.72 33.18
CA SER A 585 -21.46 31.61 33.15
C SER A 585 -22.65 31.83 34.08
N SER A 586 -23.78 31.19 33.77
CA SER A 586 -25.00 31.31 34.57
C SER A 586 -24.84 30.67 35.95
N SER A 587 -25.53 31.20 36.97
CA SER A 587 -25.59 30.62 38.33
C SER A 587 -26.07 29.16 38.39
N ASN A 588 -26.73 28.67 37.33
CA ASN A 588 -27.30 27.33 37.24
C ASN A 588 -26.38 26.35 36.46
N ALA A 589 -25.15 26.75 36.16
CA ALA A 589 -24.14 25.88 35.54
C ALA A 589 -23.73 24.76 36.51
N PRO A 590 -23.75 23.48 36.10
CA PRO A 590 -23.40 22.38 37.00
C PRO A 590 -21.91 22.40 37.36
N ALA A 591 -21.62 22.27 38.66
CA ALA A 591 -20.26 22.05 39.18
C ALA A 591 -19.91 20.56 39.09
N LEU A 592 -19.14 20.17 38.06
CA LEU A 592 -18.88 18.78 37.70
C LEU A 592 -17.74 18.13 38.54
N ASN A 593 -17.85 18.14 39.87
CA ASN A 593 -16.82 17.55 40.73
C ASN A 593 -16.85 16.01 40.70
N LEU A 594 -15.67 15.38 40.65
CA LEU A 594 -15.51 13.92 40.52
C LEU A 594 -14.48 13.38 41.52
N ASN A 595 -14.93 12.55 42.46
CA ASN A 595 -14.08 11.66 43.26
C ASN A 595 -14.20 10.25 42.67
N LEU A 596 -13.07 9.65 42.29
CA LEU A 596 -13.01 8.33 41.63
C LEU A 596 -12.88 7.20 42.67
N GLY A 597 -13.74 6.17 42.57
CA GLY A 597 -13.71 4.98 43.42
C GLY A 597 -14.31 3.76 42.70
N GLY A 598 -13.66 2.60 42.83
CA GLY A 598 -13.98 1.38 42.06
C GLY A 598 -15.11 0.51 42.64
N VAL A 599 -15.64 -0.40 41.80
CA VAL A 599 -16.78 -1.27 42.09
C VAL A 599 -16.36 -2.74 42.22
N ASN A 600 -16.90 -3.44 43.21
CA ASN A 600 -16.86 -4.90 43.33
C ASN A 600 -18.27 -5.49 43.19
N THR A 601 -18.39 -6.69 42.60
CA THR A 601 -19.64 -7.46 42.47
C THR A 601 -19.57 -8.76 43.28
N THR A 602 -20.64 -9.12 43.99
CA THR A 602 -20.78 -10.37 44.75
C THR A 602 -21.60 -11.42 43.98
N GLU A 603 -21.22 -12.69 44.08
CA GLU A 603 -21.96 -13.83 43.50
C GLU A 603 -23.16 -14.28 44.37
N ASP A 604 -24.15 -14.91 43.74
CA ASP A 604 -25.37 -15.43 44.38
C ASP A 604 -25.54 -16.95 44.20
N VAL A 605 -26.12 -17.61 45.21
CA VAL A 605 -26.11 -19.08 45.38
C VAL A 605 -27.21 -19.81 44.58
N LYS A 606 -26.85 -20.90 43.88
CA LYS A 606 -27.78 -21.75 43.10
C LYS A 606 -28.58 -22.73 43.97
N VAL A 607 -29.89 -22.84 43.71
CA VAL A 607 -30.81 -23.85 44.30
C VAL A 607 -31.16 -24.93 43.26
N LYS A 608 -31.23 -26.20 43.68
CA LYS A 608 -31.44 -27.36 42.79
C LYS A 608 -32.92 -27.51 42.36
N THR A 609 -33.17 -27.71 41.06
CA THR A 609 -34.51 -27.96 40.48
C THR A 609 -34.61 -29.38 39.90
N ARG A 610 -35.83 -29.91 39.73
CA ARG A 610 -36.06 -31.18 39.01
C ARG A 610 -35.82 -31.05 37.50
N THR A 611 -36.00 -29.86 36.94
CA THR A 611 -35.76 -29.54 35.51
C THR A 611 -34.28 -29.71 35.16
N GLY A 612 -33.38 -29.28 36.05
CA GLY A 612 -31.94 -29.46 35.89
C GLY A 612 -31.51 -30.92 35.70
N ALA A 613 -32.20 -31.91 36.28
CA ALA A 613 -31.85 -33.32 36.09
C ALA A 613 -32.07 -33.81 34.64
N LEU A 614 -33.13 -33.35 33.98
CA LEU A 614 -33.40 -33.65 32.57
C LEU A 614 -32.39 -32.94 31.65
N LEU A 615 -32.09 -31.67 31.95
CA LEU A 615 -31.06 -30.91 31.24
C LEU A 615 -29.67 -31.55 31.36
N THR A 616 -29.31 -32.10 32.53
CA THR A 616 -28.04 -32.82 32.71
C THR A 616 -27.94 -34.07 31.82
N LEU A 617 -29.02 -34.84 31.65
CA LEU A 617 -29.02 -36.01 30.76
C LEU A 617 -28.86 -35.62 29.29
N ILE A 618 -29.54 -34.57 28.83
CA ILE A 618 -29.39 -34.03 27.47
C ILE A 618 -27.98 -33.48 27.26
N SER A 619 -27.45 -32.75 28.24
CA SER A 619 -26.08 -32.22 28.21
C SER A 619 -25.04 -33.33 28.11
N ALA A 620 -25.20 -34.42 28.88
CA ALA A 620 -24.30 -35.57 28.82
C ALA A 620 -24.30 -36.25 27.45
N ALA A 621 -25.46 -36.37 26.79
CA ALA A 621 -25.56 -36.92 25.44
C ALA A 621 -24.86 -36.03 24.38
N ILE A 622 -25.03 -34.70 24.48
CA ILE A 622 -24.38 -33.73 23.59
C ILE A 622 -22.85 -33.74 23.78
N ILE A 623 -22.38 -33.76 25.04
CA ILE A 623 -20.95 -33.88 25.36
C ILE A 623 -20.38 -35.16 24.74
N LEU A 624 -21.03 -36.31 24.92
CA LEU A 624 -20.57 -37.58 24.36
C LEU A 624 -20.49 -37.55 22.82
N ALA A 625 -21.48 -36.94 22.15
CA ALA A 625 -21.49 -36.80 20.69
C ALA A 625 -20.35 -35.91 20.18
N PHE A 626 -20.16 -34.71 20.76
CA PHE A 626 -19.10 -33.79 20.34
C PHE A 626 -17.70 -34.30 20.71
N THR A 627 -17.49 -34.90 21.88
CA THR A 627 -16.21 -35.55 22.22
C THR A 627 -15.89 -36.72 21.28
N SER A 628 -16.90 -37.44 20.77
CA SER A 628 -16.70 -38.49 19.76
C SER A 628 -16.27 -37.92 18.41
N ILE A 629 -16.87 -36.80 17.97
CA ILE A 629 -16.48 -36.09 16.73
C ILE A 629 -15.05 -35.55 16.86
N GLU A 630 -14.72 -34.92 17.98
CA GLU A 630 -13.37 -34.39 18.26
C GLU A 630 -12.32 -35.51 18.26
N PHE A 631 -12.65 -36.71 18.77
CA PHE A 631 -11.77 -37.87 18.71
C PHE A 631 -11.50 -38.36 17.28
N PHE A 632 -12.50 -38.29 16.39
CA PHE A 632 -12.30 -38.63 14.98
C PHE A 632 -11.46 -37.57 14.25
N ASP A 633 -11.65 -36.28 14.54
CA ASP A 633 -10.85 -35.20 13.93
C ASP A 633 -9.41 -35.19 14.44
N TYR A 634 -9.18 -35.45 15.73
CA TYR A 634 -7.84 -35.69 16.31
C TYR A 634 -7.07 -36.80 15.59
N ARG A 635 -7.76 -37.83 15.07
CA ARG A 635 -7.16 -38.94 14.31
C ARG A 635 -7.00 -38.66 12.82
N ARG A 636 -7.45 -37.50 12.31
CA ARG A 636 -7.39 -37.14 10.90
C ARG A 636 -6.07 -36.44 10.59
N VAL A 637 -5.41 -36.86 9.52
CA VAL A 637 -4.24 -36.16 8.97
C VAL A 637 -4.71 -35.10 7.98
N ASN A 638 -4.54 -33.84 8.36
CA ASN A 638 -4.88 -32.69 7.53
C ASN A 638 -3.62 -32.17 6.83
N VAL A 639 -3.78 -31.54 5.66
CA VAL A 639 -2.66 -30.89 4.95
C VAL A 639 -2.84 -29.39 5.11
N ASP A 640 -2.02 -28.77 5.94
CA ASP A 640 -1.97 -27.31 6.05
C ASP A 640 -1.11 -26.74 4.92
N THR A 641 -1.53 -25.60 4.37
CA THR A 641 -0.87 -24.95 3.23
C THR A 641 -0.49 -23.53 3.62
N SER A 642 0.81 -23.33 3.83
CA SER A 642 1.39 -22.05 4.21
C SER A 642 2.17 -21.43 3.06
N ILE A 643 2.22 -20.10 3.03
CA ILE A 643 3.00 -19.31 2.06
C ILE A 643 4.15 -18.68 2.82
N VAL A 644 5.38 -18.98 2.38
CA VAL A 644 6.63 -18.51 2.98
C VAL A 644 7.45 -17.81 1.89
N VAL A 645 8.34 -16.88 2.27
CA VAL A 645 9.29 -16.29 1.32
C VAL A 645 10.37 -17.34 1.01
N ASP A 646 10.61 -17.59 -0.28
CA ASP A 646 11.66 -18.51 -0.69
C ASP A 646 13.05 -17.93 -0.37
N ARG A 647 13.81 -18.62 0.48
CA ARG A 647 15.16 -18.22 0.90
C ARG A 647 16.26 -18.86 0.05
N SER A 648 15.93 -19.78 -0.88
CA SER A 648 16.90 -20.50 -1.71
C SER A 648 17.46 -19.64 -2.86
N ARG A 649 18.45 -18.81 -2.54
CA ARG A 649 19.20 -17.99 -3.52
C ARG A 649 20.41 -18.74 -4.05
N GLY A 650 20.61 -18.73 -5.37
CA GLY A 650 21.79 -19.31 -6.02
C GLY A 650 21.71 -20.81 -6.31
N GLU A 651 20.58 -21.46 -6.04
CA GLU A 651 20.34 -22.84 -6.46
C GLU A 651 20.19 -22.94 -7.99
N LYS A 652 20.44 -24.15 -8.53
CA LYS A 652 20.14 -24.48 -9.93
C LYS A 652 18.85 -25.29 -10.02
N LEU A 653 18.08 -25.02 -11.05
CA LEU A 653 16.80 -25.66 -11.36
C LEU A 653 16.99 -26.56 -12.58
N THR A 654 16.35 -27.73 -12.62
CA THR A 654 16.37 -28.59 -13.80
C THR A 654 15.07 -28.39 -14.59
N VAL A 655 15.17 -28.02 -15.85
CA VAL A 655 14.04 -27.96 -16.78
C VAL A 655 14.03 -29.26 -17.57
N ASN A 656 13.00 -30.08 -17.38
CA ASN A 656 12.77 -31.30 -18.13
C ASN A 656 11.76 -30.98 -19.24
N LEU A 657 12.13 -31.19 -20.51
CA LEU A 657 11.30 -30.87 -21.67
C LEU A 657 11.28 -31.97 -22.71
N ASN A 658 10.16 -32.08 -23.43
CA ASN A 658 9.97 -32.90 -24.62
C ASN A 658 9.02 -32.15 -25.57
N ILE A 659 9.57 -31.63 -26.67
CA ILE A 659 8.86 -30.74 -27.60
C ILE A 659 9.15 -31.21 -29.03
N THR A 660 8.09 -31.44 -29.81
CA THR A 660 8.18 -31.84 -31.23
C THR A 660 7.84 -30.66 -32.15
N PHE A 661 8.69 -30.42 -33.15
CA PHE A 661 8.50 -29.44 -34.23
C PHE A 661 8.32 -30.19 -35.56
N PRO A 662 7.09 -30.40 -36.06
CA PRO A 662 6.84 -31.29 -37.21
C PRO A 662 7.35 -30.79 -38.57
N ARG A 663 7.76 -29.52 -38.70
CA ARG A 663 8.22 -28.92 -39.96
C ARG A 663 9.52 -28.11 -39.82
N VAL A 664 10.30 -28.40 -38.78
CA VAL A 664 11.62 -27.80 -38.55
C VAL A 664 12.65 -28.92 -38.44
N PRO A 665 13.59 -29.04 -39.40
CA PRO A 665 14.64 -30.04 -39.35
C PRO A 665 15.58 -29.83 -38.16
N CYS A 666 16.10 -30.91 -37.56
CA CYS A 666 16.94 -30.83 -36.36
C CYS A 666 18.24 -30.01 -36.54
N TYR A 667 18.78 -29.91 -37.76
CA TYR A 667 19.97 -29.10 -38.05
C TYR A 667 19.71 -27.59 -37.99
N LEU A 668 18.45 -27.16 -38.17
CA LEU A 668 18.05 -25.76 -38.17
C LEU A 668 17.73 -25.26 -36.75
N LEU A 669 17.26 -26.16 -35.88
CA LEU A 669 16.74 -25.85 -34.56
C LEU A 669 17.84 -25.77 -33.49
N SER A 670 18.08 -24.55 -33.00
CA SER A 670 18.92 -24.25 -31.84
C SER A 670 18.08 -24.22 -30.57
N LEU A 671 18.69 -24.67 -29.48
CA LEU A 671 18.19 -24.54 -28.11
C LEU A 671 19.17 -23.67 -27.33
N ASP A 672 18.78 -22.43 -27.07
CA ASP A 672 19.57 -21.45 -26.32
C ASP A 672 18.87 -21.08 -25.01
N VAL A 673 19.62 -20.92 -23.92
CA VAL A 673 19.10 -20.42 -22.64
C VAL A 673 19.83 -19.14 -22.26
N MET A 674 19.07 -18.12 -21.87
CA MET A 674 19.58 -16.83 -21.41
C MET A 674 18.94 -16.47 -20.07
N ASP A 675 19.74 -16.06 -19.10
CA ASP A 675 19.24 -15.55 -17.81
C ASP A 675 19.52 -14.05 -17.60
N ILE A 676 18.89 -13.46 -16.58
CA ILE A 676 19.07 -12.03 -16.25
C ILE A 676 20.48 -11.67 -15.74
N SER A 677 21.32 -12.64 -15.40
CA SER A 677 22.73 -12.37 -15.05
C SER A 677 23.60 -12.17 -16.29
N GLY A 678 23.07 -12.48 -17.47
CA GLY A 678 23.81 -12.47 -18.73
C GLY A 678 24.53 -13.78 -19.02
N GLU A 679 24.32 -14.83 -18.22
CA GLU A 679 24.76 -16.18 -18.57
C GLU A 679 23.93 -16.66 -19.77
N VAL A 680 24.62 -17.02 -20.86
CA VAL A 680 23.98 -17.54 -22.08
C VAL A 680 24.59 -18.89 -22.42
N GLN A 681 23.83 -19.96 -22.18
CA GLN A 681 24.18 -21.31 -22.60
C GLN A 681 23.59 -21.53 -23.99
N ARG A 682 24.44 -21.65 -25.02
CA ARG A 682 24.04 -21.68 -26.43
C ARG A 682 24.17 -23.07 -27.03
N ASP A 683 23.27 -23.40 -27.96
CA ASP A 683 23.14 -24.71 -28.65
C ASP A 683 23.46 -25.90 -27.72
N LEU A 684 22.68 -26.02 -26.64
CA LEU A 684 22.90 -27.02 -25.60
C LEU A 684 22.71 -28.45 -26.13
N SER A 685 23.82 -29.13 -26.43
CA SER A 685 23.86 -30.52 -26.88
C SER A 685 24.06 -31.53 -25.73
N HIS A 686 24.89 -31.22 -24.74
CA HIS A 686 25.44 -32.21 -23.79
C HIS A 686 24.44 -32.89 -22.82
N ASN A 687 23.16 -32.49 -22.79
CA ASN A 687 22.10 -33.20 -22.03
C ASN A 687 20.74 -33.20 -22.77
N VAL A 688 20.77 -33.02 -24.10
CA VAL A 688 19.57 -32.83 -24.92
C VAL A 688 19.66 -33.67 -26.19
N LEU A 689 18.68 -34.53 -26.37
CA LEU A 689 18.55 -35.43 -27.51
C LEU A 689 17.68 -34.76 -28.58
N LYS A 690 18.26 -34.51 -29.75
CA LYS A 690 17.54 -34.18 -30.99
C LYS A 690 17.30 -35.49 -31.76
N VAL A 691 16.05 -35.77 -32.14
CA VAL A 691 15.64 -36.96 -32.91
C VAL A 691 14.94 -36.49 -34.20
N ARG A 692 15.41 -36.97 -35.36
CA ARG A 692 14.84 -36.61 -36.66
C ARG A 692 13.53 -37.34 -36.89
N LEU A 693 12.55 -36.63 -37.43
CA LEU A 693 11.22 -37.17 -37.70
C LEU A 693 10.90 -37.13 -39.19
N GLU A 694 10.35 -38.22 -39.71
CA GLU A 694 9.73 -38.24 -41.04
C GLU A 694 8.49 -37.33 -41.08
N LYS A 695 8.02 -37.02 -42.29
CA LYS A 695 6.86 -36.16 -42.57
C LYS A 695 5.54 -36.65 -41.95
N ASP A 696 5.46 -37.92 -41.54
CA ASP A 696 4.32 -38.50 -40.84
C ASP A 696 4.49 -38.57 -39.31
N GLY A 697 5.60 -38.06 -38.78
CA GLY A 697 5.92 -38.00 -37.36
C GLY A 697 6.64 -39.23 -36.80
N LYS A 698 7.04 -40.20 -37.62
CA LYS A 698 7.87 -41.34 -37.16
C LYS A 698 9.32 -40.96 -36.97
N GLU A 699 9.98 -41.58 -36.00
CA GLU A 699 11.42 -41.40 -35.75
C GLU A 699 12.26 -42.09 -36.83
N VAL A 700 13.25 -41.36 -37.37
CA VAL A 700 14.23 -41.89 -38.32
C VAL A 700 15.23 -42.79 -37.57
N PRO A 701 15.45 -44.06 -37.97
CA PRO A 701 16.40 -44.95 -37.32
C PRO A 701 17.83 -44.38 -37.30
N ASN A 702 18.56 -44.59 -36.19
CA ASN A 702 19.93 -44.10 -35.96
C ASN A 702 20.10 -42.56 -36.10
N SER A 703 19.06 -41.78 -35.83
CA SER A 703 19.09 -40.31 -35.97
C SER A 703 19.55 -39.54 -34.72
N HIS A 704 19.92 -40.23 -33.64
CA HIS A 704 20.32 -39.63 -32.37
C HIS A 704 21.65 -38.86 -32.48
N THR A 705 21.62 -37.54 -32.31
CA THR A 705 22.81 -36.69 -32.46
C THR A 705 23.96 -37.05 -31.50
N ALA A 706 23.63 -37.63 -30.33
CA ALA A 706 24.61 -38.07 -29.33
C ALA A 706 25.46 -39.30 -29.75
N GLU A 707 25.04 -40.08 -30.75
CA GLU A 707 25.86 -41.20 -31.29
C GLU A 707 26.75 -40.77 -32.47
N LEU A 708 26.46 -39.63 -33.11
CA LEU A 708 27.18 -39.19 -34.30
C LEU A 708 28.65 -38.82 -34.03
N GLU A 709 28.98 -38.30 -32.83
CA GLU A 709 30.38 -38.06 -32.44
C GLU A 709 31.20 -39.36 -32.43
N SER A 710 30.61 -40.49 -32.00
CA SER A 710 31.28 -41.79 -31.95
C SER A 710 31.56 -42.39 -33.33
N GLU A 711 30.68 -42.14 -34.32
CA GLU A 711 30.90 -42.59 -35.70
C GLU A 711 31.81 -41.65 -36.50
N LEU A 712 31.71 -40.33 -36.29
CA LEU A 712 32.61 -39.35 -36.90
C LEU A 712 34.05 -39.51 -36.39
N GLN A 713 34.24 -39.80 -35.10
CA GLN A 713 35.57 -40.05 -34.54
C GLN A 713 36.19 -41.32 -35.16
N LYS A 714 35.43 -42.41 -35.32
CA LYS A 714 35.87 -43.62 -36.04
C LYS A 714 36.20 -43.38 -37.53
N ASN A 715 35.40 -42.57 -38.23
CA ASN A 715 35.68 -42.20 -39.62
C ASN A 715 36.87 -41.23 -39.76
N SER A 716 37.13 -40.41 -38.74
CA SER A 716 38.31 -39.51 -38.72
C SER A 716 39.63 -40.29 -38.61
N GLU A 717 39.65 -41.41 -37.85
CA GLU A 717 40.82 -42.29 -37.77
C GLU A 717 41.12 -43.03 -39.09
N ALA A 718 40.11 -43.20 -39.95
CA ALA A 718 40.25 -43.85 -41.26
C ALA A 718 40.88 -42.96 -42.35
N LYS A 719 41.01 -41.63 -42.13
CA LYS A 719 41.70 -40.70 -43.05
C LYS A 719 43.08 -40.27 -42.54
N LYS A 720 43.96 -41.25 -42.28
CA LYS A 720 45.40 -40.99 -42.11
C LYS A 720 46.13 -41.09 -43.46
N ASP A 721 46.34 -39.94 -44.09
CA ASP A 721 47.59 -39.57 -44.78
C ASP A 721 47.56 -38.09 -45.22
N GLY A 722 48.21 -37.22 -44.44
CA GLY A 722 48.64 -35.87 -44.85
C GLY A 722 47.60 -34.81 -45.23
N PHE A 723 46.30 -35.13 -45.31
CA PHE A 723 45.27 -34.17 -45.72
C PHE A 723 44.95 -33.15 -44.60
N CYS A 724 45.30 -31.89 -44.86
CA CYS A 724 44.92 -30.72 -44.06
C CYS A 724 44.04 -29.82 -44.91
N GLY A 725 42.73 -29.82 -44.66
CA GLY A 725 41.77 -29.00 -45.39
C GLY A 725 41.82 -27.53 -44.96
N SER A 726 41.67 -26.62 -45.92
CA SER A 726 41.61 -25.18 -45.62
C SER A 726 40.33 -24.82 -44.89
N CYS A 727 40.43 -23.96 -43.87
CA CYS A 727 39.29 -23.34 -43.21
C CYS A 727 38.72 -22.12 -43.97
N TYR A 728 39.16 -21.86 -45.22
CA TYR A 728 38.71 -20.77 -46.11
C TYR A 728 38.67 -19.37 -45.44
N GLY A 729 39.63 -19.10 -44.54
CA GLY A 729 39.70 -17.84 -43.81
C GLY A 729 38.78 -17.75 -42.58
N GLY A 730 38.14 -18.84 -42.14
CA GLY A 730 37.49 -18.94 -40.82
C GLY A 730 38.46 -18.76 -39.64
N LEU A 731 37.99 -18.99 -38.41
CA LEU A 731 38.84 -19.16 -37.23
C LEU A 731 39.21 -20.65 -37.11
N GLU A 732 40.49 -20.95 -37.26
CA GLU A 732 41.00 -22.33 -37.29
C GLU A 732 40.85 -22.99 -35.90
N PRO A 733 40.48 -24.29 -35.83
CA PRO A 733 40.46 -25.05 -34.58
C PRO A 733 41.88 -25.33 -34.05
N GLU A 734 42.00 -25.87 -32.83
CA GLU A 734 43.32 -26.18 -32.21
C GLU A 734 44.19 -27.16 -33.03
N SER A 735 43.58 -27.95 -33.93
CA SER A 735 44.25 -28.83 -34.89
C SER A 735 44.88 -28.11 -36.10
N GLY A 736 44.57 -26.82 -36.32
CA GLY A 736 45.09 -26.01 -37.43
C GLY A 736 44.56 -26.35 -38.83
N CYS A 737 43.67 -27.34 -38.95
CA CYS A 737 43.12 -27.83 -40.21
C CYS A 737 41.60 -28.01 -40.07
N CYS A 738 40.84 -27.71 -41.13
CA CYS A 738 39.42 -28.03 -41.23
C CYS A 738 39.22 -29.16 -42.24
N ASN A 739 39.14 -30.39 -41.76
CA ASN A 739 39.13 -31.61 -42.57
C ASN A 739 37.72 -32.07 -42.93
N THR A 740 36.71 -31.69 -42.14
CA THR A 740 35.30 -31.96 -42.42
C THR A 740 34.53 -30.70 -42.84
N CYS A 741 33.38 -30.86 -43.48
CA CYS A 741 32.49 -29.73 -43.80
C CYS A 741 32.04 -28.98 -42.53
N GLU A 742 31.77 -29.74 -41.47
CA GLU A 742 31.33 -29.23 -40.18
C GLU A 742 32.42 -28.40 -39.47
N GLU A 743 33.68 -28.80 -39.55
CA GLU A 743 34.82 -27.98 -39.06
C GLU A 743 34.93 -26.64 -39.81
N VAL A 744 34.75 -26.63 -41.14
CA VAL A 744 34.74 -25.36 -41.91
C VAL A 744 33.54 -24.50 -41.51
N ARG A 745 32.37 -25.10 -41.32
CA ARG A 745 31.16 -24.40 -40.84
C ARG A 745 31.38 -23.76 -39.48
N MET A 746 31.95 -24.51 -38.53
CA MET A 746 32.27 -24.02 -37.19
C MET A 746 33.35 -22.92 -37.21
N ALA A 747 34.38 -23.05 -38.06
CA ALA A 747 35.38 -22.01 -38.25
C ALA A 747 34.77 -20.68 -38.78
N TYR A 748 33.78 -20.76 -39.67
CA TYR A 748 33.01 -19.60 -40.14
C TYR A 748 32.13 -19.00 -39.03
N VAL A 749 31.38 -19.83 -38.30
CA VAL A 749 30.49 -19.40 -37.20
C VAL A 749 31.28 -18.74 -36.07
N ASN A 750 32.43 -19.28 -35.69
CA ASN A 750 33.32 -18.71 -34.68
C ASN A 750 33.83 -17.32 -35.10
N ARG A 751 34.09 -17.12 -36.40
CA ARG A 751 34.48 -15.82 -36.99
C ARG A 751 33.31 -14.86 -37.22
N GLY A 752 32.07 -15.31 -36.99
CA GLY A 752 30.85 -14.51 -37.21
C GLY A 752 30.50 -14.33 -38.69
N TRP A 753 30.90 -15.27 -39.55
CA TRP A 753 30.58 -15.28 -40.98
C TRP A 753 29.38 -16.20 -41.27
N SER A 754 28.59 -15.86 -42.29
CA SER A 754 27.48 -16.70 -42.75
C SER A 754 27.97 -17.82 -43.67
N PHE A 755 27.42 -19.01 -43.49
CA PHE A 755 27.77 -20.20 -44.26
C PHE A 755 26.79 -20.38 -45.44
N SER A 756 26.95 -19.57 -46.48
CA SER A 756 25.93 -19.35 -47.52
C SER A 756 26.10 -20.18 -48.79
N ASN A 757 27.30 -20.71 -49.08
CA ASN A 757 27.57 -21.50 -50.28
C ASN A 757 28.43 -22.75 -49.96
N PRO A 758 27.81 -23.84 -49.51
CA PRO A 758 28.51 -25.11 -49.23
C PRO A 758 29.16 -25.71 -50.48
N ASP A 759 28.57 -25.53 -51.67
CA ASP A 759 29.09 -26.10 -52.92
C ASP A 759 30.45 -25.50 -53.35
N ALA A 760 30.81 -24.33 -52.82
CA ALA A 760 32.13 -23.72 -53.02
C ALA A 760 33.23 -24.32 -52.13
N ILE A 761 32.88 -25.16 -51.13
CA ILE A 761 33.80 -25.73 -50.14
C ILE A 761 34.05 -27.20 -50.49
N ASP A 762 35.31 -27.58 -50.70
CA ASP A 762 35.64 -28.89 -51.25
C ASP A 762 35.30 -30.04 -50.29
N GLN A 763 35.45 -29.83 -48.98
CA GLN A 763 35.04 -30.76 -47.92
C GLN A 763 33.53 -31.04 -47.99
N CYS A 764 32.72 -29.98 -48.13
CA CYS A 764 31.26 -30.09 -48.19
C CYS A 764 30.75 -30.75 -49.48
N ARG A 765 31.42 -30.47 -50.61
CA ARG A 765 31.11 -31.10 -51.89
C ARG A 765 31.47 -32.59 -51.89
N GLN A 766 32.58 -32.97 -51.26
CA GLN A 766 32.98 -34.38 -51.09
C GLN A 766 32.06 -35.14 -50.11
N GLU A 767 31.54 -34.48 -49.09
CA GLU A 767 30.64 -35.08 -48.09
C GLU A 767 29.17 -35.13 -48.55
N GLY A 768 28.81 -34.57 -49.70
CA GLY A 768 27.42 -34.50 -50.19
C GLY A 768 26.53 -33.62 -49.29
N TRP A 769 27.10 -32.58 -48.67
CA TRP A 769 26.42 -31.80 -47.63
C TRP A 769 25.16 -31.09 -48.11
N ALA A 770 25.19 -30.53 -49.33
CA ALA A 770 24.03 -29.86 -49.94
C ALA A 770 22.87 -30.83 -50.24
N ASP A 771 23.18 -32.06 -50.68
CA ASP A 771 22.17 -33.08 -50.96
C ASP A 771 21.53 -33.60 -49.66
N LYS A 772 22.35 -33.87 -48.62
CA LYS A 772 21.87 -34.23 -47.27
C LYS A 772 20.94 -33.17 -46.65
N LEU A 773 21.21 -31.89 -46.90
CA LEU A 773 20.35 -30.78 -46.43
C LEU A 773 19.00 -30.76 -47.14
N ARG A 774 18.95 -31.11 -48.43
CA ARG A 774 17.70 -31.21 -49.21
C ARG A 774 16.87 -32.43 -48.83
N GLU A 775 17.51 -33.58 -48.63
CA GLU A 775 16.85 -34.78 -48.09
C GLU A 775 16.20 -34.52 -46.73
N GLN A 776 16.83 -33.70 -45.89
CA GLN A 776 16.33 -33.31 -44.56
C GLN A 776 15.37 -32.10 -44.58
N ALA A 777 15.03 -31.51 -45.72
CA ALA A 777 14.20 -30.30 -45.77
C ALA A 777 12.72 -30.57 -45.39
N ASP A 778 12.22 -31.78 -45.65
CA ASP A 778 10.83 -32.18 -45.35
C ASP A 778 10.66 -32.83 -43.96
N GLU A 779 11.72 -32.83 -43.14
CA GLU A 779 11.76 -33.48 -41.82
C GLU A 779 11.30 -32.57 -40.66
N GLY A 780 10.83 -33.21 -39.60
CA GLY A 780 10.62 -32.60 -38.29
C GLY A 780 11.73 -32.94 -37.29
N CYS A 781 11.62 -32.37 -36.09
CA CYS A 781 12.54 -32.66 -34.99
C CYS A 781 11.80 -32.82 -33.66
N ASN A 782 12.09 -33.88 -32.91
CA ASN A 782 11.81 -33.93 -31.47
C ASN A 782 13.06 -33.47 -30.71
N ILE A 783 12.89 -32.52 -29.79
CA ILE A 783 13.90 -32.16 -28.80
C ILE A 783 13.40 -32.59 -27.42
N SER A 784 14.14 -33.50 -26.79
CA SER A 784 13.88 -33.95 -25.43
C SER A 784 15.14 -33.95 -24.57
N GLY A 785 15.04 -33.60 -23.29
CA GLY A 785 16.21 -33.54 -22.43
C GLY A 785 16.00 -32.78 -21.12
N ARG A 786 17.09 -32.71 -20.33
CA ARG A 786 17.11 -32.03 -19.03
C ARG A 786 18.18 -30.93 -19.04
N ILE A 787 17.76 -29.69 -18.82
CA ILE A 787 18.61 -28.51 -18.87
C ILE A 787 18.78 -27.95 -17.46
N ARG A 788 20.03 -27.74 -17.02
CA ARG A 788 20.32 -27.21 -15.67
C ARG A 788 20.53 -25.69 -15.72
N VAL A 789 19.49 -24.95 -15.36
CA VAL A 789 19.46 -23.48 -15.40
C VAL A 789 19.68 -22.88 -14.01
N ASN A 790 20.06 -21.61 -13.94
CA ASN A 790 20.09 -20.88 -12.66
C ASN A 790 18.66 -20.58 -12.20
N LYS A 791 18.36 -20.67 -10.89
CA LYS A 791 17.05 -20.33 -10.30
C LYS A 791 16.85 -18.81 -10.19
N VAL A 792 16.82 -18.16 -11.36
CA VAL A 792 16.57 -16.73 -11.57
C VAL A 792 15.64 -16.55 -12.76
N ILE A 793 15.24 -15.32 -13.08
CA ILE A 793 14.45 -15.05 -14.28
C ILE A 793 15.29 -15.39 -15.53
N GLY A 794 14.71 -16.10 -16.49
CA GLY A 794 15.38 -16.48 -17.72
C GLY A 794 14.43 -16.81 -18.86
N ASN A 795 14.98 -17.21 -20.00
CA ASN A 795 14.21 -17.56 -21.20
C ASN A 795 14.92 -18.68 -21.97
N ILE A 796 14.13 -19.67 -22.41
CA ILE A 796 14.57 -20.79 -23.25
C ILE A 796 14.07 -20.53 -24.67
N HIS A 797 15.00 -20.37 -25.61
CA HIS A 797 14.75 -20.00 -26.99
C HIS A 797 14.93 -21.24 -27.89
N LEU A 798 13.87 -21.62 -28.62
CA LEU A 798 13.89 -22.64 -29.66
C LEU A 798 13.73 -21.92 -31.02
N SER A 799 14.85 -21.69 -31.71
CA SER A 799 14.93 -20.76 -32.84
C SER A 799 16.00 -21.19 -33.88
N PRO A 800 16.09 -20.55 -35.06
CA PRO A 800 17.16 -20.82 -36.03
C PRO A 800 18.54 -20.55 -35.43
N GLY A 801 19.49 -21.47 -35.59
CA GLY A 801 20.83 -21.36 -35.00
C GLY A 801 21.71 -20.20 -35.50
N ARG A 802 22.81 -19.95 -34.80
CA ARG A 802 23.69 -18.76 -34.96
C ARG A 802 24.13 -18.49 -36.42
N SER A 803 24.35 -19.53 -37.22
CA SER A 803 24.64 -19.45 -38.67
C SER A 803 23.61 -18.64 -39.47
N PHE A 804 22.37 -18.60 -38.99
CA PHE A 804 21.20 -17.99 -39.62
C PHE A 804 20.72 -16.71 -38.91
N GLN A 805 21.30 -16.36 -37.75
CA GLN A 805 20.93 -15.17 -36.97
C GLN A 805 21.76 -13.92 -37.32
N THR A 806 22.96 -14.10 -37.89
CA THR A 806 23.94 -13.01 -38.06
C THR A 806 23.50 -11.94 -39.08
N ASN A 807 22.60 -12.27 -40.00
CA ASN A 807 22.05 -11.32 -40.97
C ASN A 807 20.57 -11.06 -40.64
N ARG A 808 20.19 -9.80 -40.38
CA ARG A 808 18.86 -9.40 -39.89
C ARG A 808 17.76 -9.40 -40.97
N GLN A 809 17.86 -10.28 -41.95
CA GLN A 809 16.93 -10.41 -43.07
C GLN A 809 16.51 -11.87 -43.22
N ASN A 810 15.42 -12.12 -43.97
CA ASN A 810 14.64 -13.36 -43.96
C ASN A 810 15.47 -14.65 -43.85
N ILE A 811 14.98 -15.62 -43.06
CA ILE A 811 15.59 -16.96 -42.93
C ILE A 811 15.79 -17.67 -44.30
N TYR A 812 14.88 -17.44 -45.24
CA TYR A 812 14.93 -17.92 -46.63
C TYR A 812 15.95 -17.20 -47.53
N GLU A 813 16.59 -16.15 -47.04
CA GLU A 813 17.63 -15.41 -47.77
C GLU A 813 19.04 -15.97 -47.51
N LEU A 814 19.19 -16.79 -46.46
CA LEU A 814 20.48 -17.29 -45.97
C LEU A 814 20.80 -18.72 -46.40
N VAL A 815 19.80 -19.50 -46.84
CA VAL A 815 19.98 -20.86 -47.37
C VAL A 815 19.42 -20.91 -48.79
N PRO A 816 20.27 -20.90 -49.84
CA PRO A 816 19.79 -20.90 -51.24
C PRO A 816 18.84 -22.05 -51.56
N TYR A 817 19.06 -23.22 -50.96
CA TYR A 817 18.25 -24.43 -51.19
C TYR A 817 16.84 -24.36 -50.57
N LEU A 818 16.58 -23.43 -49.63
CA LEU A 818 15.23 -23.23 -49.05
C LEU A 818 14.37 -22.24 -49.85
N ARG A 819 14.87 -21.71 -50.98
CA ARG A 819 14.14 -20.73 -51.79
C ARG A 819 13.16 -21.36 -52.79
N ASP A 820 13.49 -22.53 -53.33
CA ASP A 820 12.82 -23.07 -54.53
C ASP A 820 11.75 -24.14 -54.24
N ASP A 821 11.75 -24.78 -53.06
CA ASP A 821 10.93 -25.97 -52.78
C ASP A 821 9.45 -25.69 -52.42
N GLY A 822 9.05 -24.44 -52.23
CA GLY A 822 7.65 -24.08 -51.85
C GLY A 822 7.21 -24.51 -50.45
N ASN A 823 7.97 -25.37 -49.75
CA ASN A 823 7.71 -25.79 -48.39
C ASN A 823 8.10 -24.69 -47.38
N LYS A 824 7.07 -24.05 -46.81
CA LYS A 824 7.25 -23.05 -45.76
C LYS A 824 7.43 -23.75 -44.42
N HIS A 825 8.67 -23.88 -43.96
CA HIS A 825 8.97 -24.15 -42.55
C HIS A 825 8.17 -23.21 -41.64
N ASP A 826 7.57 -23.77 -40.60
CA ASP A 826 6.90 -23.00 -39.56
C ASP A 826 7.22 -23.59 -38.18
N PHE A 827 7.17 -22.75 -37.16
CA PHE A 827 7.50 -23.13 -35.77
C PHE A 827 6.29 -23.72 -35.02
N SER A 828 5.35 -24.37 -35.75
CA SER A 828 4.31 -25.17 -35.12
C SER A 828 4.96 -26.28 -34.30
N HIS A 829 4.45 -26.51 -33.09
CA HIS A 829 5.05 -27.45 -32.16
C HIS A 829 4.05 -28.07 -31.19
N ILE A 830 4.41 -29.23 -30.66
CA ILE A 830 3.66 -30.00 -29.67
C ILE A 830 4.54 -30.13 -28.43
N VAL A 831 4.09 -29.58 -27.30
CA VAL A 831 4.74 -29.76 -26.00
C VAL A 831 4.19 -31.03 -25.38
N HIS A 832 4.96 -32.12 -25.44
CA HIS A 832 4.57 -33.40 -24.82
C HIS A 832 4.74 -33.36 -23.32
N HIS A 833 5.84 -32.74 -22.85
CA HIS A 833 6.11 -32.55 -21.44
C HIS A 833 6.94 -31.29 -21.19
N LEU A 834 6.60 -30.53 -20.15
CA LEU A 834 7.44 -29.46 -19.62
C LEU A 834 7.29 -29.36 -18.10
N ALA A 835 8.38 -29.63 -17.37
CA ALA A 835 8.42 -29.59 -15.91
C ALA A 835 9.68 -28.89 -15.37
N PHE A 836 9.54 -28.29 -14.19
CA PHE A 836 10.63 -27.73 -13.40
C PHE A 836 10.91 -28.67 -12.22
N GLU A 837 12.00 -29.42 -12.29
CA GLU A 837 12.40 -30.46 -11.36
C GLU A 837 13.52 -29.97 -10.42
N THR A 838 13.63 -30.59 -9.25
CA THR A 838 14.71 -30.38 -8.28
C THR A 838 15.67 -31.56 -8.23
N ASP A 839 16.85 -31.37 -7.62
CA ASP A 839 17.75 -32.48 -7.30
C ASP A 839 17.11 -33.50 -6.31
N ASP A 840 16.12 -33.09 -5.51
CA ASP A 840 15.36 -33.99 -4.62
C ASP A 840 14.49 -34.99 -5.38
N GLU A 841 14.00 -34.65 -6.58
CA GLU A 841 13.15 -35.54 -7.40
C GLU A 841 13.97 -36.63 -8.14
N TYR A 842 15.29 -36.66 -7.97
CA TYR A 842 16.16 -37.77 -8.39
C TYR A 842 16.24 -38.89 -7.34
N ASP A 843 15.92 -38.63 -6.06
CA ASP A 843 15.81 -39.67 -5.03
C ASP A 843 14.48 -40.40 -5.19
N TYR A 844 14.53 -41.69 -5.52
CA TYR A 844 13.37 -42.56 -5.71
C TYR A 844 12.34 -42.48 -4.57
N TRP A 845 12.79 -42.41 -3.31
CA TRP A 845 11.90 -42.37 -2.16
C TRP A 845 11.22 -41.01 -2.00
N LYS A 846 11.96 -39.91 -2.22
CA LYS A 846 11.41 -38.56 -2.21
C LYS A 846 10.46 -38.32 -3.38
N ALA A 847 10.79 -38.80 -4.58
CA ALA A 847 9.95 -38.71 -5.76
C ALA A 847 8.61 -39.43 -5.57
N ALA A 848 8.62 -40.67 -5.03
CA ALA A 848 7.39 -41.40 -4.72
C ALA A 848 6.51 -40.70 -3.67
N SER A 849 7.14 -40.12 -2.64
CA SER A 849 6.47 -39.33 -1.60
C SER A 849 5.84 -38.04 -2.17
N GLY A 850 6.61 -37.31 -3.00
CA GLY A 850 6.17 -36.10 -3.70
C GLY A 850 5.02 -36.37 -4.67
N GLN A 851 5.06 -37.45 -5.45
CA GLN A 851 3.96 -37.85 -6.33
C GLN A 851 2.68 -38.18 -5.56
N LYS A 852 2.79 -38.90 -4.42
CA LYS A 852 1.65 -39.20 -3.54
C LYS A 852 1.01 -37.93 -2.99
N MET A 853 1.80 -36.91 -2.64
CA MET A 853 1.32 -35.60 -2.20
C MET A 853 0.70 -34.78 -3.34
N LYS A 854 1.34 -34.73 -4.52
CA LYS A 854 0.78 -34.11 -5.74
C LYS A 854 -0.59 -34.71 -6.07
N LYS A 855 -0.74 -36.03 -6.03
CA LYS A 855 -2.03 -36.75 -6.19
C LYS A 855 -3.08 -36.37 -5.14
N LYS A 856 -2.70 -36.33 -3.86
CA LYS A 856 -3.58 -35.95 -2.74
C LYS A 856 -4.15 -34.53 -2.88
N LEU A 857 -3.43 -33.64 -3.57
CA LEU A 857 -3.78 -32.24 -3.81
C LEU A 857 -4.37 -31.97 -5.21
N GLY A 858 -4.45 -32.97 -6.10
CA GLY A 858 -4.95 -32.81 -7.47
C GLY A 858 -3.96 -32.15 -8.44
N LEU A 859 -2.66 -32.11 -8.09
CA LEU A 859 -1.59 -31.42 -8.83
C LEU A 859 -0.82 -32.36 -9.77
N GLU A 860 -1.50 -33.29 -10.44
CA GLU A 860 -0.87 -34.37 -11.22
C GLU A 860 -0.41 -33.95 -12.64
N LYS A 861 -0.92 -32.84 -13.19
CA LYS A 861 -0.66 -32.41 -14.58
C LYS A 861 0.03 -31.05 -14.61
N ASN A 862 1.08 -30.91 -15.42
CA ASN A 862 1.68 -29.59 -15.68
C ASN A 862 0.84 -28.80 -16.69
N PRO A 863 0.77 -27.46 -16.61
CA PRO A 863 -0.07 -26.66 -17.49
C PRO A 863 0.21 -26.75 -18.99
N MET A 864 1.45 -27.08 -19.41
CA MET A 864 1.83 -27.15 -20.82
C MET A 864 1.78 -28.57 -21.42
N ASP A 865 1.56 -29.61 -20.61
CA ASP A 865 1.62 -31.00 -21.07
C ASP A 865 0.46 -31.29 -22.03
N GLY A 866 0.79 -31.58 -23.30
CA GLY A 866 -0.16 -31.84 -24.37
C GLY A 866 -0.63 -30.61 -25.16
N ILE A 867 0.01 -29.44 -24.99
CA ILE A 867 -0.33 -28.24 -25.78
C ILE A 867 0.24 -28.35 -27.19
N GLU A 868 -0.61 -28.08 -28.18
CA GLU A 868 -0.26 -28.00 -29.60
C GLU A 868 -0.48 -26.58 -30.12
N ALA A 869 0.57 -25.97 -30.68
CA ALA A 869 0.55 -24.65 -31.29
C ALA A 869 0.77 -24.78 -32.81
N ARG A 870 -0.11 -24.20 -33.62
CA ARG A 870 -0.09 -24.33 -35.09
C ARG A 870 -0.13 -23.00 -35.80
N THR A 871 0.71 -22.84 -36.81
CA THR A 871 0.67 -21.73 -37.76
C THR A 871 0.95 -22.22 -39.19
N TYR A 872 0.75 -21.35 -40.15
CA TYR A 872 1.11 -21.54 -41.57
C TYR A 872 2.04 -20.42 -42.07
N LYS A 873 2.45 -19.52 -41.16
CA LYS A 873 3.34 -18.39 -41.42
C LYS A 873 4.71 -18.71 -40.86
N ALA A 874 5.74 -18.59 -41.71
CA ALA A 874 7.12 -18.89 -41.33
C ALA A 874 7.75 -17.84 -40.39
N GLN A 875 7.34 -16.59 -40.53
CA GLN A 875 7.77 -15.46 -39.71
C GLN A 875 6.80 -15.26 -38.54
N TYR A 876 6.73 -16.27 -37.66
CA TYR A 876 5.82 -16.31 -36.52
C TYR A 876 6.57 -16.62 -35.23
N MET A 877 6.17 -15.97 -34.14
CA MET A 877 6.81 -16.06 -32.84
C MET A 877 5.79 -16.51 -31.79
N PHE A 878 6.05 -17.66 -31.16
CA PHE A 878 5.30 -18.16 -30.00
C PHE A 878 6.05 -17.77 -28.73
N GLN A 879 5.40 -17.07 -27.81
CA GLN A 879 5.97 -16.70 -26.52
C GLN A 879 5.10 -17.24 -25.38
N TYR A 880 5.69 -18.06 -24.53
CA TYR A 880 5.11 -18.52 -23.28
C TYR A 880 5.77 -17.78 -22.12
N PHE A 881 4.96 -17.33 -21.17
CA PHE A 881 5.41 -16.75 -19.91
C PHE A 881 5.00 -17.71 -18.78
N LEU A 882 6.00 -18.32 -18.15
CA LEU A 882 5.90 -19.36 -17.14
C LEU A 882 6.21 -18.74 -15.77
N LYS A 883 5.22 -18.61 -14.90
CA LYS A 883 5.47 -18.13 -13.52
C LYS A 883 5.69 -19.34 -12.62
N VAL A 884 6.94 -19.58 -12.26
CA VAL A 884 7.39 -20.74 -11.48
C VAL A 884 7.30 -20.44 -9.98
N VAL A 885 6.75 -21.36 -9.20
CA VAL A 885 6.52 -21.24 -7.75
C VAL A 885 7.12 -22.46 -7.06
N SER A 886 8.10 -22.22 -6.18
CA SER A 886 8.70 -23.28 -5.37
C SER A 886 7.67 -23.92 -4.45
N THR A 887 7.64 -25.24 -4.37
CA THR A 887 6.70 -26.01 -3.55
C THR A 887 7.46 -26.97 -2.65
N GLN A 888 7.11 -27.04 -1.38
CA GLN A 888 7.72 -27.96 -0.42
C GLN A 888 6.63 -28.82 0.22
N PHE A 889 6.78 -30.14 0.14
CA PHE A 889 5.98 -31.08 0.90
C PHE A 889 6.72 -31.48 2.19
N ARG A 890 6.02 -31.45 3.32
CA ARG A 890 6.50 -31.99 4.60
C ARG A 890 5.54 -33.10 5.04
N THR A 891 6.04 -34.33 5.17
CA THR A 891 5.23 -35.47 5.64
C THR A 891 5.27 -35.57 7.17
N LEU A 892 4.33 -36.31 7.76
CA LEU A 892 4.36 -36.63 9.20
C LEU A 892 5.63 -37.38 9.62
N ASP A 893 6.26 -38.13 8.70
CA ASP A 893 7.50 -38.87 8.91
C ASP A 893 8.76 -37.96 8.94
N GLY A 894 8.57 -36.63 8.85
CA GLY A 894 9.65 -35.65 8.85
C GLY A 894 10.41 -35.54 7.52
N GLN A 895 9.96 -36.20 6.45
CA GLN A 895 10.56 -36.04 5.13
C GLN A 895 10.18 -34.69 4.53
N VAL A 896 11.16 -34.02 3.93
CA VAL A 896 10.99 -32.77 3.17
C VAL A 896 11.32 -33.06 1.71
N VAL A 897 10.37 -32.77 0.83
CA VAL A 897 10.50 -32.93 -0.63
C VAL A 897 10.27 -31.58 -1.29
N ASN A 898 11.31 -31.04 -1.93
CA ASN A 898 11.21 -29.81 -2.69
C ASN A 898 10.86 -30.12 -4.16
N THR A 899 9.92 -29.39 -4.74
CA THR A 899 9.51 -29.46 -6.15
C THR A 899 9.13 -28.06 -6.64
N HIS A 900 8.82 -27.88 -7.91
CA HIS A 900 8.30 -26.62 -8.43
C HIS A 900 6.96 -26.84 -9.13
N GLN A 901 6.09 -25.84 -9.03
CA GLN A 901 4.87 -25.71 -9.83
C GLN A 901 5.05 -24.50 -10.74
N TYR A 902 4.23 -24.38 -11.79
CA TYR A 902 4.19 -23.16 -12.58
C TYR A 902 2.78 -22.89 -13.11
N SER A 903 2.56 -21.68 -13.58
CA SER A 903 1.40 -21.29 -14.39
C SER A 903 1.86 -20.66 -15.69
N THR A 904 1.06 -20.75 -16.75
CA THR A 904 1.43 -20.29 -18.08
C THR A 904 0.45 -19.28 -18.64
N THR A 905 0.97 -18.24 -19.29
CA THR A 905 0.24 -17.46 -20.29
C THR A 905 0.96 -17.54 -21.63
N SER A 906 0.21 -17.53 -22.73
CA SER A 906 0.75 -17.53 -24.09
C SER A 906 0.49 -16.19 -24.79
N PHE A 907 1.41 -15.81 -25.67
CA PHE A 907 1.32 -14.68 -26.56
C PHE A 907 1.90 -15.08 -27.92
N GLU A 908 1.21 -14.74 -29.00
CA GLU A 908 1.60 -15.10 -30.35
C GLU A 908 1.73 -13.83 -31.20
N ARG A 909 2.76 -13.77 -32.04
CA ARG A 909 3.03 -12.60 -32.88
C ARG A 909 3.43 -13.01 -34.28
N ASP A 910 2.69 -12.49 -35.25
CA ASP A 910 3.12 -12.44 -36.64
C ASP A 910 4.17 -11.34 -36.83
N LEU A 911 5.30 -11.69 -37.43
CA LEU A 911 6.41 -10.76 -37.71
C LEU A 911 6.31 -10.16 -39.12
N THR A 912 5.41 -10.64 -39.99
CA THR A 912 5.23 -10.12 -41.36
C THR A 912 4.52 -8.76 -41.41
N GLU A 913 3.60 -8.49 -40.48
CA GLU A 913 2.78 -7.27 -40.47
C GLU A 913 3.53 -6.05 -39.89
N GLY A 914 4.64 -6.28 -39.17
CA GLY A 914 5.41 -5.26 -38.46
C GLY A 914 6.16 -4.24 -39.34
N ALA A 915 6.10 -4.37 -40.67
CA ALA A 915 6.80 -3.48 -41.60
C ALA A 915 5.93 -2.35 -42.18
N ASN A 916 4.59 -2.49 -42.23
CA ASN A 916 3.70 -1.58 -42.96
C ASN A 916 2.26 -1.45 -42.36
N GLY A 917 2.07 -1.69 -41.06
CA GLY A 917 0.76 -1.57 -40.41
C GLY A 917 0.40 -0.13 -39.98
N GLU A 918 -0.72 0.41 -40.46
CA GLU A 918 -1.27 1.69 -39.98
C GLU A 918 -1.75 1.63 -38.51
N ALA A 919 -1.69 2.76 -37.82
CA ALA A 919 -1.86 2.82 -36.37
C ALA A 919 -3.33 2.73 -35.89
N GLN A 920 -3.76 1.55 -35.42
CA GLN A 920 -4.86 1.41 -34.47
C GLN A 920 -4.52 0.38 -33.37
N GLY A 921 -3.92 0.83 -32.28
CA GLY A 921 -3.58 -0.03 -31.14
C GLY A 921 -2.73 0.65 -30.07
N VAL A 922 -2.86 0.18 -28.84
CA VAL A 922 -2.21 0.66 -27.60
C VAL A 922 -0.71 1.00 -27.78
N HIS A 923 -0.27 2.13 -27.24
CA HIS A 923 1.15 2.51 -27.19
C HIS A 923 1.99 1.48 -26.41
N VAL A 924 2.67 0.61 -27.15
CA VAL A 924 3.92 -0.03 -26.72
C VAL A 924 4.94 0.22 -27.82
N GLN A 925 6.15 0.62 -27.43
CA GLN A 925 7.21 1.08 -28.31
C GLN A 925 7.60 0.01 -29.36
N HIS A 926 7.15 0.14 -30.61
CA HIS A 926 7.43 -0.79 -31.72
C HIS A 926 8.87 -0.64 -32.25
N GLY A 927 9.86 -0.86 -31.38
CA GLY A 927 11.27 -0.59 -31.65
C GLY A 927 12.18 -1.81 -31.84
N VAL A 928 11.65 -3.05 -31.77
CA VAL A 928 12.49 -4.27 -31.84
C VAL A 928 11.92 -5.29 -32.82
N THR A 929 12.72 -5.61 -33.83
CA THR A 929 12.54 -6.72 -34.78
C THR A 929 12.59 -8.05 -34.03
N GLY A 930 11.55 -8.87 -34.12
CA GLY A 930 11.50 -10.19 -33.51
C GLY A 930 12.21 -11.26 -34.36
N LEU A 931 12.50 -12.41 -33.75
CA LEU A 931 13.00 -13.61 -34.44
C LEU A 931 11.87 -14.67 -34.43
N PRO A 932 11.64 -15.43 -35.52
CA PRO A 932 10.71 -16.55 -35.48
C PRO A 932 11.25 -17.69 -34.61
N GLY A 933 10.35 -18.37 -33.90
CA GLY A 933 10.71 -19.40 -32.92
C GLY A 933 9.66 -19.59 -31.82
N ALA A 934 9.96 -20.51 -30.89
CA ALA A 934 9.21 -20.71 -29.66
C ALA A 934 10.07 -20.27 -28.46
N PHE A 935 9.53 -19.43 -27.59
CA PHE A 935 10.25 -18.78 -26.50
C PHE A 935 9.53 -19.03 -25.18
N PHE A 936 10.22 -19.65 -24.21
CA PHE A 936 9.69 -19.99 -22.90
C PHE A 936 10.37 -19.11 -21.84
N ASN A 937 9.79 -17.93 -21.62
CA ASN A 937 10.20 -16.99 -20.57
C ASN A 937 9.75 -17.58 -19.23
N TYR A 938 10.65 -17.75 -18.26
CA TYR A 938 10.31 -18.22 -16.92
C TYR A 938 10.71 -17.20 -15.85
N GLU A 939 9.77 -16.91 -14.95
CA GLU A 939 9.92 -16.00 -13.82
C GLU A 939 9.81 -16.79 -12.51
N ILE A 940 10.86 -16.78 -11.68
CA ILE A 940 10.82 -17.41 -10.37
C ILE A 940 10.10 -16.50 -9.38
N SER A 941 9.00 -16.99 -8.81
CA SER A 941 8.25 -16.32 -7.75
C SER A 941 9.06 -16.29 -6.45
N PRO A 942 9.08 -15.17 -5.70
CA PRO A 942 9.70 -15.10 -4.37
C PRO A 942 8.90 -15.85 -3.28
N ILE A 943 7.82 -16.53 -3.66
CA ILE A 943 6.92 -17.29 -2.79
C ILE A 943 7.24 -18.78 -2.90
N GLN A 944 7.45 -19.41 -1.74
CA GLN A 944 7.44 -20.85 -1.56
C GLN A 944 6.12 -21.30 -0.92
N VAL A 945 5.42 -22.24 -1.55
CA VAL A 945 4.21 -22.88 -0.99
C VAL A 945 4.64 -24.12 -0.20
N VAL A 946 4.40 -24.13 1.10
CA VAL A 946 4.75 -25.26 1.99
C VAL A 946 3.48 -25.98 2.42
N HIS A 947 3.28 -27.18 1.87
CA HIS A 947 2.22 -28.11 2.25
C HIS A 947 2.74 -29.06 3.33
N SER A 948 2.23 -28.92 4.55
CA SER A 948 2.64 -29.75 5.70
C SER A 948 1.52 -30.68 6.11
N GLU A 949 1.78 -31.98 6.18
CA GLU A 949 0.88 -32.89 6.87
C GLU A 949 0.96 -32.63 8.38
N VAL A 950 -0.19 -32.32 8.98
CA VAL A 950 -0.32 -32.03 10.41
C VAL A 950 -1.41 -32.90 11.03
N GLN A 951 -1.17 -33.29 12.28
CA GLN A 951 -2.16 -33.91 13.14
C GLN A 951 -2.33 -33.03 14.38
N GLN A 952 -3.55 -32.96 14.93
CA GLN A 952 -3.79 -32.23 16.17
C GLN A 952 -2.98 -32.85 17.33
N SER A 953 -2.47 -32.01 18.22
CA SER A 953 -1.77 -32.50 19.41
C SER A 953 -2.76 -33.08 20.43
N PHE A 954 -2.31 -34.05 21.24
CA PHE A 954 -3.12 -34.58 22.34
C PHE A 954 -3.53 -33.49 23.34
N ALA A 955 -2.70 -32.46 23.53
CA ALA A 955 -3.03 -31.29 24.33
C ALA A 955 -4.19 -30.49 23.74
N HIS A 956 -4.22 -30.28 22.41
CA HIS A 956 -5.33 -29.61 21.73
C HIS A 956 -6.65 -30.38 21.94
N PHE A 957 -6.64 -31.70 21.69
CA PHE A 957 -7.79 -32.59 21.93
C PHE A 957 -8.29 -32.50 23.38
N LEU A 958 -7.39 -32.50 24.37
CA LEU A 958 -7.74 -32.35 25.77
C LEU A 958 -8.37 -30.99 26.07
N THR A 959 -7.77 -29.89 25.61
CA THR A 959 -8.32 -28.54 25.81
C THR A 959 -9.66 -28.33 25.13
N SER A 960 -9.84 -28.87 23.92
CA SER A 960 -11.10 -28.83 23.17
C SER A 960 -12.18 -29.64 23.89
N THR A 961 -11.85 -30.84 24.38
CA THR A 961 -12.76 -31.65 25.22
C THR A 961 -13.17 -30.92 26.50
N CYS A 962 -12.25 -30.25 27.19
CA CYS A 962 -12.57 -29.41 28.34
C CYS A 962 -13.47 -28.22 27.96
N ALA A 963 -13.25 -27.59 26.81
CA ALA A 963 -14.06 -26.48 26.30
C ALA A 963 -15.48 -26.94 25.90
N ILE A 964 -15.62 -28.11 25.27
CA ILE A 964 -16.91 -28.75 24.96
C ILE A 964 -17.71 -29.00 26.25
N VAL A 965 -17.07 -29.60 27.26
CA VAL A 965 -17.70 -29.86 28.57
C VAL A 965 -18.13 -28.55 29.24
N GLY A 966 -17.23 -27.57 29.34
CA GLY A 966 -17.51 -26.28 29.99
C GLY A 966 -18.57 -25.45 29.25
N GLY A 967 -18.52 -25.43 27.92
CA GLY A 967 -19.47 -24.72 27.06
C GLY A 967 -20.88 -25.30 27.15
N VAL A 968 -21.03 -26.62 27.03
CA VAL A 968 -22.35 -27.28 27.15
C VAL A 968 -22.94 -27.08 28.54
N LEU A 969 -22.15 -27.19 29.61
CA LEU A 969 -22.62 -26.93 30.99
C LEU A 969 -23.02 -25.47 31.24
N THR A 970 -22.34 -24.51 30.59
CA THR A 970 -22.68 -23.08 30.65
C THR A 970 -24.00 -22.80 29.93
N VAL A 971 -24.17 -23.31 28.70
CA VAL A 971 -25.42 -23.17 27.93
C VAL A 971 -26.59 -23.84 28.65
N ALA A 972 -26.39 -25.05 29.19
CA ALA A 972 -27.41 -25.73 30.00
C ALA A 972 -27.80 -24.93 31.26
N SER A 973 -26.85 -24.25 31.91
CA SER A 973 -27.12 -23.36 33.04
C SER A 973 -27.96 -22.15 32.65
N ILE A 974 -27.72 -21.56 31.48
CA ILE A 974 -28.52 -20.43 30.95
C ILE A 974 -29.95 -20.90 30.65
N ILE A 975 -30.11 -22.07 30.00
CA ILE A 975 -31.42 -22.65 29.68
C ILE A 975 -32.21 -22.99 30.96
N ASP A 976 -31.58 -23.58 31.99
CA ASP A 976 -32.25 -23.82 33.29
C ASP A 976 -32.70 -22.50 33.93
N GLY A 977 -31.87 -21.46 33.86
CA GLY A 977 -32.22 -20.11 34.33
C GLY A 977 -33.45 -19.51 33.63
N VAL A 978 -33.52 -19.63 32.30
CA VAL A 978 -34.67 -19.16 31.51
C VAL A 978 -35.94 -19.97 31.84
N LEU A 979 -35.84 -21.29 31.94
CA LEU A 979 -36.98 -22.16 32.30
C LEU A 979 -37.46 -21.91 33.74
N TYR A 980 -36.55 -21.66 34.68
CA TYR A 980 -36.88 -21.28 36.05
C TYR A 980 -37.58 -19.91 36.12
N ALA A 981 -37.09 -18.92 35.36
CA ALA A 981 -37.75 -17.61 35.26
C ALA A 981 -39.15 -17.72 34.64
N GLY A 982 -39.29 -18.44 33.52
CA GLY A 982 -40.57 -18.64 32.82
C GLY A 982 -41.62 -19.35 33.68
N THR A 983 -41.23 -20.42 34.40
CA THR A 983 -42.15 -21.12 35.32
C THR A 983 -42.57 -20.26 36.51
N LYS A 984 -41.72 -19.35 37.00
CA LYS A 984 -42.06 -18.37 38.05
C LYS A 984 -43.04 -17.30 37.55
N VAL A 985 -42.92 -16.84 36.30
CA VAL A 985 -43.87 -15.90 35.67
C VAL A 985 -45.24 -16.56 35.46
N LEU A 986 -45.29 -17.77 34.91
CA LEU A 986 -46.54 -18.52 34.70
C LEU A 986 -47.29 -18.77 36.02
N LYS A 987 -46.59 -19.11 37.11
CA LYS A 987 -47.21 -19.26 38.44
C LYS A 987 -47.78 -17.94 39.00
N LYS A 988 -47.25 -16.79 38.60
CA LYS A 988 -47.72 -15.47 39.08
C LYS A 988 -48.94 -14.95 38.29
N SER A 989 -49.17 -15.46 37.07
CA SER A 989 -50.31 -15.08 36.22
C SER A 989 -51.61 -15.83 36.52
N GLY A 990 -51.55 -16.91 37.34
CA GLY A 990 -52.69 -17.81 37.59
C GLY A 990 -53.56 -17.49 38.81
N HIS A 991 -53.57 -16.25 39.32
CA HIS A 991 -54.29 -15.90 40.56
C HIS A 991 -54.90 -14.49 40.55
N SER A 992 -55.93 -14.28 39.72
CA SER A 992 -56.80 -13.11 39.82
C SER A 992 -58.17 -13.33 39.14
N THR A 993 -59.26 -13.26 39.93
CA THR A 993 -60.69 -13.02 39.53
C THR A 993 -61.37 -14.04 38.59
N VAL A 994 -62.63 -14.49 38.72
CA VAL A 994 -63.79 -14.29 39.65
C VAL A 994 -64.57 -15.65 39.71
N SER A 995 -65.70 -15.92 40.41
CA SER A 995 -66.60 -15.20 41.35
C SER A 995 -67.48 -16.18 42.17
N SER A 996 -67.90 -15.75 43.36
CA SER A 996 -69.27 -15.85 43.94
C SER A 996 -70.13 -17.13 43.82
N GLY A 997 -70.61 -17.62 44.98
CA GLY A 997 -72.06 -17.67 45.23
C GLY A 997 -72.66 -18.99 45.72
N TYR A 998 -73.11 -19.00 47.00
CA TYR A 998 -74.07 -19.93 47.63
C TYR A 998 -73.81 -21.46 47.54
N GLY A 999 -73.90 -22.25 48.63
CA GLY A 999 -74.07 -21.90 50.03
C GLY A 999 -74.32 -23.15 50.89
N GLY A 1000 -73.94 -23.06 52.17
CA GLY A 1000 -74.71 -23.68 53.26
C GLY A 1000 -74.18 -24.98 53.86
N SER A 1001 -73.48 -24.87 55.00
CA SER A 1001 -73.80 -25.54 56.27
C SER A 1001 -72.60 -25.36 57.22
N GLY A 1002 -72.84 -24.95 58.45
CA GLY A 1002 -71.79 -24.68 59.44
C GLY A 1002 -71.87 -25.59 60.66
N LYS A 1003 -71.03 -25.27 61.66
CA LYS A 1003 -70.84 -25.94 62.96
C LYS A 1003 -70.06 -27.27 62.90
N LEU A 1004 -69.23 -27.63 63.88
CA LEU A 1004 -69.00 -27.06 65.23
C LEU A 1004 -67.52 -26.78 65.54
N MET A 1005 -67.33 -25.82 66.46
CA MET A 1005 -66.24 -25.63 67.45
C MET A 1005 -64.79 -25.59 66.96
#